data_AF-A0A6P9EYE0-F1
#
_entry.id   AF-A0A6P9EYE0-F1
#
_cell.length_a   1.000
_cell.length_b   1.000
_cell.length_c   1.000
_cell.angle_alpha   90.00
_cell.angle_beta   90.00
_cell.angle_gamma   90.00
#
_symmetry.space_group_name_H-M   'P 1'
#
loop_
_entity.id
_entity.type
_entity.pdbx_description
1 polymer ?
#
loop_
_entity_poly.entity_id
_entity_poly.type
_entity_poly.pdbx_seq_one_letter_code
_entity_poly.pdbx_strand_id
1 'polypeptide(L)'
;MQGPGSNGLAQLQATMHSVELACTSIQMHINPAAAEATLLSLRSTPQPYQACQFILENSQVPNARFQAAAAIRDAAIREWGFLIADDKRSLISFCLCFVMQHASSPEGYVLAKVSSVAAQLMKRGWLDFTAVEKEAFFNQVNQAILGIHGIDVQFIGVNFLESLVSEFSPSTSSAMGLPREFHEQCRRSLEIDFLKMFYNWAQNAAISVTNRIIESNSAVPEVKVCNAALRLMLQILNWDFRYNNNSTKSSINVFSAVARHDTDSPRGSECTLVQPGPAWRDVLISSGHIGWLLSLYAALRQKFSGEGYWIDCPIAVSARKLILQFCSLTGTIFLSDNGKMHEHHLLQLLSGMIDWIDPPDAVSKSIECGKSESEMLDGCRALLSIANVTTPFVFDQLLKSIRPFGALTLLSTLMCEVIKVLMMSNTEEETWSWVARDILLDTWTALLVPFDSSGGKSMLPPEGVNAAGNLFALIVESELKAAVSSALTDDDDDDYLHTSISAMDERLSSYALIARGAIDVAIPLLMRLFSERFVRLDQGRGVTYPTEILEEVYSLLLIAGHVVADEGEGETPLVPYAIQSYFADNIEADKHPVIVLSSSIIRFAEKSLDAELRALVFSPRLMEAVVWFLARWSHTYLMHPEEIKEGNLAHDQDHQLQLLQTRKGLLNFFGERIQGRLVLDIIVRISITTLMSYPGEKDLQALTCYRLLHALVQHKHICVHLFSLDSWRNLAHAFANEKSLLLLNTAHQRSLAQTLVRSTSGLMNSDASNLCIRDLVGHMVTCLGELSGKDDFKIVAQQPDIILMTSCRSVACWNGFVELQVPQNLGHKRQYMSWVYQ
;
A
#
# COMPACT_ATOMS: atom_id res chain seq x y z
N MET A 1 -72.55 24.41 -6.64
CA MET A 1 -71.80 23.29 -7.24
C MET A 1 -70.31 23.60 -7.14
N GLN A 2 -69.63 23.12 -6.10
CA GLN A 2 -68.17 23.06 -6.01
C GLN A 2 -67.84 21.58 -5.91
N GLY A 3 -67.15 21.04 -6.91
CA GLY A 3 -66.85 19.61 -6.99
C GLY A 3 -65.74 19.21 -6.01
N PRO A 4 -65.72 17.95 -5.54
CA PRO A 4 -64.75 17.44 -4.55
C PRO A 4 -63.27 17.43 -5.00
N GLY A 5 -62.95 17.87 -6.23
CA GLY A 5 -61.58 17.98 -6.74
C GLY A 5 -60.86 19.30 -6.46
N SER A 6 -61.56 20.39 -6.07
CA SER A 6 -60.92 21.71 -5.93
C SER A 6 -60.06 21.87 -4.67
N ASN A 7 -60.40 21.17 -3.59
CA ASN A 7 -59.71 21.32 -2.29
C ASN A 7 -58.35 20.61 -2.26
N GLY A 8 -58.20 19.48 -2.96
CA GLY A 8 -56.92 18.76 -3.03
C GLY A 8 -55.85 19.52 -3.80
N LEU A 9 -56.23 20.17 -4.92
CA LEU A 9 -55.28 20.96 -5.72
C LEU A 9 -54.76 22.18 -4.95
N ALA A 10 -55.63 22.88 -4.22
CA ALA A 10 -55.23 24.03 -3.40
C ALA A 10 -54.23 23.63 -2.30
N GLN A 11 -54.40 22.45 -1.70
CA GLN A 11 -53.48 21.92 -0.71
C GLN A 11 -52.11 21.58 -1.32
N LEU A 12 -52.08 20.93 -2.49
CA LEU A 12 -50.83 20.62 -3.20
C LEU A 12 -50.06 21.89 -3.58
N GLN A 13 -50.76 22.92 -4.06
CA GLN A 13 -50.17 24.23 -4.36
C GLN A 13 -49.61 24.92 -3.12
N ALA A 14 -50.32 24.86 -1.99
CA ALA A 14 -49.84 25.43 -0.72
C ALA A 14 -48.57 24.72 -0.23
N THR A 15 -48.52 23.39 -0.30
CA THR A 15 -47.32 22.61 0.06
C THR A 15 -46.15 22.95 -0.86
N MET A 16 -46.37 23.02 -2.17
CA MET A 16 -45.33 23.43 -3.12
C MET A 16 -44.76 24.81 -2.78
N HIS A 17 -45.63 25.82 -2.59
CA HIS A 17 -45.19 27.17 -2.28
C HIS A 17 -44.40 27.25 -0.96
N SER A 18 -44.82 26.49 0.06
CA SER A 18 -44.09 26.41 1.33
C SER A 18 -42.69 25.80 1.18
N VAL A 19 -42.54 24.78 0.33
CA VAL A 19 -41.25 24.12 0.05
C VAL A 19 -40.35 25.03 -0.80
N GLU A 20 -40.90 25.72 -1.79
CA GLU A 20 -40.18 26.72 -2.60
C GLU A 20 -39.65 27.86 -1.74
N LEU A 21 -40.49 28.38 -0.85
CA LEU A 21 -40.11 29.42 0.11
C LEU A 21 -38.99 28.92 1.03
N ALA A 22 -39.12 27.72 1.60
CA ALA A 22 -38.09 27.13 2.45
C ALA A 22 -36.74 26.96 1.72
N CYS A 23 -36.76 26.47 0.48
CA CYS A 23 -35.54 26.34 -0.33
C CYS A 23 -34.88 27.69 -0.60
N THR A 24 -35.69 28.71 -0.93
CA THR A 24 -35.21 30.08 -1.18
C THR A 24 -34.64 30.70 0.10
N SER A 25 -35.30 30.49 1.23
CA SER A 25 -34.87 30.94 2.56
C SER A 25 -33.51 30.37 2.96
N ILE A 26 -33.26 29.08 2.73
CA ILE A 26 -31.95 28.46 2.98
C ILE A 26 -30.88 29.09 2.07
N GLN A 27 -31.17 29.22 0.78
CA GLN A 27 -30.23 29.79 -0.19
C GLN A 27 -29.88 31.26 0.11
N MET A 28 -30.83 32.02 0.63
CA MET A 28 -30.65 33.43 1.02
C MET A 28 -30.16 33.59 2.48
N HIS A 29 -29.94 32.50 3.22
CA HIS A 29 -29.62 32.51 4.66
C HIS A 29 -30.64 33.27 5.53
N ILE A 30 -31.92 33.26 5.15
CA ILE A 30 -33.00 33.92 5.88
C ILE A 30 -33.75 32.86 6.70
N ASN A 31 -33.56 32.89 8.02
CA ASN A 31 -34.20 31.95 8.97
C ASN A 31 -34.03 30.46 8.58
N PRO A 32 -32.78 29.97 8.42
CA PRO A 32 -32.50 28.62 7.92
C PRO A 32 -33.12 27.52 8.78
N ALA A 33 -33.18 27.70 10.11
CA ALA A 33 -33.76 26.71 11.01
C ALA A 33 -35.25 26.45 10.74
N ALA A 34 -36.04 27.49 10.48
CA ALA A 34 -37.47 27.34 10.16
C ALA A 34 -37.68 26.69 8.78
N ALA A 35 -36.82 27.03 7.82
CA ALA A 35 -36.84 26.43 6.49
C ALA A 35 -36.45 24.94 6.53
N GLU A 36 -35.41 24.57 7.28
CA GLU A 36 -35.02 23.18 7.51
C GLU A 36 -36.13 22.39 8.20
N ALA A 37 -36.78 22.96 9.22
CA ALA A 37 -37.92 22.32 9.88
C ALA A 37 -39.07 22.06 8.89
N THR A 38 -39.31 22.96 7.95
CA THR A 38 -40.32 22.80 6.88
C THR A 38 -39.96 21.64 5.95
N LEU A 39 -38.70 21.54 5.51
CA LEU A 39 -38.23 20.45 4.66
C LEU A 39 -38.21 19.10 5.39
N LEU A 40 -37.84 19.09 6.67
CA LEU A 40 -37.91 17.90 7.52
C LEU A 40 -39.35 17.43 7.71
N SER A 41 -40.29 18.37 7.88
CA SER A 41 -41.72 18.08 7.96
C SER A 41 -42.24 17.38 6.69
N LEU A 42 -41.82 17.85 5.50
CA LEU A 42 -42.17 17.17 4.25
C LEU A 42 -41.67 15.71 4.22
N ARG A 43 -40.44 15.46 4.70
CA ARG A 43 -39.84 14.11 4.71
C ARG A 43 -40.47 13.17 5.74
N SER A 44 -40.95 13.70 6.86
CA SER A 44 -41.58 12.94 7.93
C SER A 44 -43.10 12.76 7.76
N THR A 45 -43.72 13.54 6.88
CA THR A 45 -45.15 13.43 6.55
C THR A 45 -45.45 12.02 6.01
N PRO A 46 -46.56 11.38 6.46
CA PRO A 46 -46.97 10.08 5.93
C PRO A 46 -47.48 10.21 4.49
N GLN A 47 -47.08 9.28 3.62
CA GLN A 47 -47.49 9.24 2.21
C GLN A 47 -47.38 10.60 1.45
N PRO A 48 -46.20 11.26 1.43
CA PRO A 48 -46.03 12.57 0.78
C PRO A 48 -45.97 12.48 -0.76
N TYR A 49 -46.19 11.29 -1.34
CA TYR A 49 -45.91 10.98 -2.75
C TYR A 49 -46.63 11.91 -3.72
N GLN A 50 -47.94 12.12 -3.55
CA GLN A 50 -48.72 12.97 -4.45
C GLN A 50 -48.25 14.43 -4.41
N ALA A 51 -47.92 14.95 -3.22
CA ALA A 51 -47.38 16.29 -3.07
C ALA A 51 -45.99 16.42 -3.71
N CYS A 52 -45.12 15.43 -3.52
CA CYS A 52 -43.78 15.45 -4.10
C CYS A 52 -43.79 15.29 -5.62
N GLN A 53 -44.66 14.44 -6.18
CA GLN A 53 -44.88 14.32 -7.62
C GLN A 53 -45.37 15.64 -8.21
N PHE A 54 -46.34 16.29 -7.55
CA PHE A 54 -46.83 17.60 -7.96
C PHE A 54 -45.72 18.67 -7.95
N ILE A 55 -44.88 18.71 -6.92
CA ILE A 55 -43.74 19.63 -6.84
C ILE A 55 -42.74 19.37 -7.99
N LEU A 56 -42.42 18.10 -8.25
CA LEU A 56 -41.49 17.72 -9.33
C LEU A 56 -41.97 18.20 -10.70
N GLU A 57 -43.26 18.04 -11.00
CA GLU A 57 -43.85 18.41 -12.30
C GLU A 57 -44.09 19.92 -12.47
N ASN A 58 -44.42 20.65 -11.38
CA ASN A 58 -44.97 22.01 -11.50
C ASN A 58 -44.06 23.12 -10.93
N SER A 59 -43.25 22.82 -9.91
CA SER A 59 -42.41 23.84 -9.27
C SER A 59 -41.41 24.41 -10.25
N GLN A 60 -41.15 25.72 -10.21
CA GLN A 60 -40.10 26.36 -11.01
C GLN A 60 -38.77 26.49 -10.25
N VAL A 61 -38.70 25.98 -9.01
CA VAL A 61 -37.52 26.06 -8.14
C VAL A 61 -36.79 24.71 -8.15
N PRO A 62 -35.61 24.61 -8.77
CA PRO A 62 -34.87 23.34 -8.88
C PRO A 62 -34.56 22.68 -7.53
N ASN A 63 -34.25 23.49 -6.50
CA ASN A 63 -34.03 23.01 -5.14
C ASN A 63 -35.29 22.37 -4.53
N ALA A 64 -36.49 22.91 -4.81
CA ALA A 64 -37.75 22.33 -4.32
C ALA A 64 -37.99 20.96 -4.97
N ARG A 65 -37.75 20.84 -6.29
CA ARG A 65 -37.78 19.56 -7.01
C ARG A 65 -36.80 18.54 -6.41
N PHE A 66 -35.57 18.95 -6.13
CA PHE A 66 -34.57 18.11 -5.48
C PHE A 66 -35.02 17.61 -4.09
N GLN A 67 -35.58 18.50 -3.26
CA GLN A 67 -36.09 18.14 -1.94
C GLN A 67 -37.30 17.22 -2.01
N ALA A 68 -38.20 17.43 -2.97
CA ALA A 68 -39.33 16.55 -3.22
C ALA A 68 -38.89 15.13 -3.61
N ALA A 69 -37.88 14.99 -4.49
CA ALA A 69 -37.30 13.69 -4.80
C ALA A 69 -36.69 13.01 -3.57
N ALA A 70 -35.96 13.77 -2.74
CA ALA A 70 -35.41 13.24 -1.48
C ALA A 70 -36.51 12.79 -0.49
N ALA A 71 -37.61 13.52 -0.41
CA ALA A 71 -38.76 13.17 0.42
C ALA A 71 -39.47 11.89 -0.07
N ILE A 72 -39.59 11.69 -1.39
CA ILE A 72 -40.10 10.42 -1.95
C ILE A 72 -39.26 9.24 -1.48
N ARG A 73 -37.93 9.34 -1.56
CA ARG A 73 -37.02 8.30 -1.08
C ARG A 73 -37.21 8.01 0.41
N ASP A 74 -37.13 9.05 1.24
CA ASP A 74 -37.17 8.89 2.70
C ASP A 74 -38.49 8.27 3.16
N ALA A 75 -39.60 8.71 2.57
CA ALA A 75 -40.92 8.15 2.85
C ALA A 75 -41.03 6.71 2.35
N ALA A 76 -40.61 6.42 1.10
CA ALA A 76 -40.74 5.10 0.52
C ALA A 76 -39.87 4.05 1.24
N ILE A 77 -38.64 4.37 1.66
CA ILE A 77 -37.80 3.43 2.42
C ILE A 77 -38.44 3.12 3.78
N ARG A 78 -38.95 4.14 4.48
CA ARG A 78 -39.60 4.01 5.78
C ARG A 78 -40.91 3.22 5.71
N GLU A 79 -41.71 3.46 4.67
CA GLU A 79 -43.07 2.96 4.55
C GLU A 79 -43.19 1.73 3.62
N TRP A 80 -42.07 1.22 3.09
CA TRP A 80 -42.06 0.19 2.04
C TRP A 80 -42.89 -1.05 2.37
N GLY A 81 -42.89 -1.48 3.64
CA GLY A 81 -43.66 -2.64 4.10
C GLY A 81 -45.19 -2.43 4.07
N PHE A 82 -45.65 -1.19 4.03
CA PHE A 82 -47.07 -0.81 4.02
C PHE A 82 -47.59 -0.44 2.62
N LEU A 83 -46.70 -0.16 1.67
CA LEU A 83 -47.07 0.14 0.28
C LEU A 83 -47.57 -1.12 -0.44
N ILE A 84 -48.68 -1.00 -1.17
CA ILE A 84 -49.14 -2.05 -2.06
C ILE A 84 -48.22 -2.18 -3.29
N ALA A 85 -48.24 -3.33 -3.95
CA ALA A 85 -47.36 -3.61 -5.09
C ALA A 85 -47.51 -2.59 -6.23
N ASP A 86 -48.73 -2.13 -6.52
CA ASP A 86 -48.98 -1.12 -7.56
C ASP A 86 -48.35 0.22 -7.23
N ASP A 87 -48.44 0.69 -5.98
CA ASP A 87 -47.83 1.94 -5.55
C ASP A 87 -46.30 1.89 -5.64
N LYS A 88 -45.70 0.77 -5.21
CA LYS A 88 -44.25 0.54 -5.33
C LYS A 88 -43.79 0.67 -6.79
N ARG A 89 -44.50 0.02 -7.72
CA ARG A 89 -44.18 0.05 -9.16
C ARG A 89 -44.45 1.42 -9.79
N SER A 90 -45.53 2.07 -9.38
CA SER A 90 -45.92 3.40 -9.86
C SER A 90 -44.87 4.45 -9.48
N LEU A 91 -44.34 4.42 -8.25
CA LEU A 91 -43.30 5.35 -7.81
C LEU A 91 -42.00 5.22 -8.62
N ILE A 92 -41.54 3.98 -8.86
CA ILE A 92 -40.35 3.73 -9.69
C ILE A 92 -40.60 4.21 -11.12
N SER A 93 -41.73 3.82 -11.71
CA SER A 93 -42.10 4.20 -13.08
C SER A 93 -42.22 5.72 -13.23
N PHE A 94 -42.79 6.40 -12.24
CA PHE A 94 -42.87 7.86 -12.22
C PHE A 94 -41.48 8.50 -12.28
N CYS A 95 -40.56 8.08 -11.40
CA CYS A 95 -39.21 8.64 -11.40
C CYS A 95 -38.47 8.39 -12.72
N LEU A 96 -38.61 7.19 -13.31
CA LEU A 96 -38.04 6.86 -14.62
C LEU A 96 -38.65 7.72 -15.73
N CYS A 97 -39.99 7.81 -15.81
CA CYS A 97 -40.67 8.66 -16.79
C CYS A 97 -40.25 10.12 -16.67
N PHE A 98 -40.17 10.65 -15.44
CA PHE A 98 -39.80 12.03 -15.17
C PHE A 98 -38.41 12.36 -15.74
N VAL A 99 -37.39 11.54 -15.45
CA VAL A 99 -36.03 11.83 -15.92
C VAL A 99 -35.91 11.73 -17.44
N MET A 100 -36.67 10.84 -18.08
CA MET A 100 -36.68 10.72 -19.55
C MET A 100 -37.41 11.89 -20.22
N GLN A 101 -38.54 12.32 -19.67
CA GLN A 101 -39.32 13.45 -20.21
C GLN A 101 -38.57 14.78 -20.07
N HIS A 102 -37.80 14.95 -19.00
CA HIS A 102 -37.05 16.16 -18.71
C HIS A 102 -35.56 16.04 -19.05
N ALA A 103 -35.15 15.11 -19.92
CA ALA A 103 -33.75 14.82 -20.19
C ALA A 103 -32.94 16.03 -20.70
N SER A 104 -33.58 16.97 -21.42
CA SER A 104 -32.96 18.19 -21.94
C SER A 104 -32.91 19.35 -20.93
N SER A 105 -33.33 19.14 -19.68
CA SER A 105 -33.30 20.17 -18.63
C SER A 105 -31.85 20.55 -18.26
N PRO A 106 -31.55 21.85 -18.08
CA PRO A 106 -30.23 22.30 -17.64
C PRO A 106 -29.94 21.93 -16.17
N GLU A 107 -30.95 21.59 -15.38
CA GLU A 107 -30.84 21.22 -13.97
C GLU A 107 -30.41 19.76 -13.76
N GLY A 108 -29.26 19.37 -14.32
CA GLY A 108 -28.77 17.99 -14.32
C GLY A 108 -28.66 17.34 -12.93
N TYR A 109 -28.40 18.11 -11.87
CA TYR A 109 -28.34 17.59 -10.50
C TYR A 109 -29.70 17.11 -9.97
N VAL A 110 -30.82 17.69 -10.43
CA VAL A 110 -32.18 17.24 -10.09
C VAL A 110 -32.45 15.89 -10.77
N LEU A 111 -32.11 15.77 -12.06
CA LEU A 111 -32.25 14.52 -12.80
C LEU A 111 -31.39 13.40 -12.21
N ALA A 112 -30.15 13.71 -11.82
CA ALA A 112 -29.27 12.77 -11.11
C ALA A 112 -29.88 12.34 -9.77
N LYS A 113 -30.47 13.27 -9.01
CA LYS A 113 -31.16 12.94 -7.75
C LYS A 113 -32.34 12.02 -7.98
N VAL A 114 -33.22 12.33 -8.94
CA VAL A 114 -34.40 11.49 -9.24
C VAL A 114 -33.97 10.11 -9.76
N SER A 115 -32.91 10.02 -10.56
CA SER A 115 -32.32 8.75 -11.02
C SER A 115 -31.80 7.90 -9.86
N SER A 116 -31.09 8.51 -8.91
CA SER A 116 -30.63 7.85 -7.68
C SER A 116 -31.80 7.37 -6.82
N VAL A 117 -32.87 8.16 -6.70
CA VAL A 117 -34.10 7.76 -6.00
C VAL A 117 -34.72 6.54 -6.67
N ALA A 118 -34.88 6.55 -8.00
CA ALA A 118 -35.39 5.41 -8.74
C ALA A 118 -34.54 4.14 -8.50
N ALA A 119 -33.21 4.24 -8.54
CA ALA A 119 -32.30 3.14 -8.25
C ALA A 119 -32.48 2.60 -6.81
N GLN A 120 -32.64 3.49 -5.83
CA GLN A 120 -32.87 3.13 -4.43
C GLN A 120 -34.20 2.42 -4.22
N LEU A 121 -35.28 2.90 -4.85
CA LEU A 121 -36.58 2.23 -4.79
C LEU A 121 -36.55 0.86 -5.48
N MET A 122 -35.85 0.75 -6.62
CA MET A 122 -35.65 -0.52 -7.31
C MET A 122 -34.88 -1.53 -6.44
N LYS A 123 -33.77 -1.11 -5.81
CA LYS A 123 -33.03 -1.97 -4.88
C LYS A 123 -33.89 -2.35 -3.67
N ARG A 124 -34.60 -1.39 -3.07
CA ARG A 124 -35.45 -1.62 -1.91
C ARG A 124 -36.54 -2.67 -2.18
N GLY A 125 -37.09 -2.67 -3.39
CA GLY A 125 -38.06 -3.66 -3.87
C GLY A 125 -37.47 -4.88 -4.56
N TRP A 126 -36.14 -5.02 -4.65
CA TRP A 126 -35.51 -5.98 -5.56
C TRP A 126 -35.95 -7.43 -5.32
N LEU A 127 -36.12 -7.82 -4.06
CA LEU A 127 -36.58 -9.16 -3.69
C LEU A 127 -38.11 -9.30 -3.68
N ASP A 128 -38.85 -8.18 -3.67
CA ASP A 128 -40.32 -8.16 -3.74
C ASP A 128 -40.80 -8.33 -5.20
N PHE A 129 -40.02 -7.86 -6.18
CA PHE A 129 -40.40 -7.86 -7.58
C PHE A 129 -40.10 -9.18 -8.29
N THR A 130 -41.05 -9.63 -9.11
CA THR A 130 -40.87 -10.74 -10.04
C THR A 130 -39.90 -10.38 -11.18
N ALA A 131 -39.40 -11.39 -11.90
CA ALA A 131 -38.53 -11.17 -13.05
C ALA A 131 -39.19 -10.32 -14.15
N VAL A 132 -40.48 -10.56 -14.41
CA VAL A 132 -41.27 -9.82 -15.43
C VAL A 132 -41.42 -8.34 -15.05
N GLU A 133 -41.61 -8.04 -13.76
CA GLU A 133 -41.72 -6.66 -13.29
C GLU A 133 -40.39 -5.91 -13.41
N LYS A 134 -39.27 -6.57 -13.08
CA LYS A 134 -37.93 -6.02 -13.31
C LYS A 134 -37.69 -5.75 -14.79
N GLU A 135 -38.06 -6.69 -15.66
CA GLU A 135 -37.93 -6.57 -17.10
C GLU A 135 -38.75 -5.39 -17.66
N ALA A 136 -39.94 -5.11 -17.12
CA ALA A 136 -40.74 -3.96 -17.52
C ALA A 136 -40.00 -2.62 -17.29
N PHE A 137 -39.37 -2.44 -16.13
CA PHE A 137 -38.55 -1.24 -15.86
C PHE A 137 -37.34 -1.18 -16.80
N PHE A 138 -36.66 -2.30 -16.99
CA PHE A 138 -35.46 -2.37 -17.83
C PHE A 138 -35.75 -2.18 -19.32
N ASN A 139 -36.94 -2.56 -19.80
CA ASN A 139 -37.38 -2.28 -21.16
C ASN A 139 -37.46 -0.78 -21.42
N GLN A 140 -38.03 0.00 -20.48
CA GLN A 140 -38.09 1.46 -20.60
C GLN A 140 -36.68 2.08 -20.66
N VAL A 141 -35.77 1.61 -19.80
CA VAL A 141 -34.38 2.07 -19.74
C VAL A 141 -33.62 1.71 -21.02
N ASN A 142 -33.81 0.49 -21.55
CA ASN A 142 -33.17 0.05 -22.79
C ASN A 142 -33.62 0.90 -23.99
N GLN A 143 -34.92 1.20 -24.11
CA GLN A 143 -35.43 2.08 -25.18
C GLN A 143 -34.80 3.48 -25.13
N ALA A 144 -34.54 4.02 -23.93
CA ALA A 144 -33.81 5.27 -23.77
C ALA A 144 -32.36 5.13 -24.28
N ILE A 145 -31.64 4.08 -23.87
CA ILE A 145 -30.23 3.84 -24.22
C ILE A 145 -30.01 3.58 -25.73
N LEU A 146 -31.01 3.01 -26.42
CA LEU A 146 -30.98 2.85 -27.88
C LEU A 146 -30.96 4.20 -28.63
N GLY A 147 -31.23 5.32 -27.95
CA GLY A 147 -31.14 6.67 -28.53
C GLY A 147 -32.26 7.05 -29.48
N ILE A 148 -33.33 6.24 -29.56
CA ILE A 148 -34.49 6.46 -30.44
C ILE A 148 -35.18 7.80 -30.11
N HIS A 149 -35.12 8.23 -28.86
CA HIS A 149 -35.74 9.45 -28.35
C HIS A 149 -34.78 10.64 -28.22
N GLY A 150 -33.60 10.57 -28.83
CA GLY A 150 -32.60 11.65 -28.85
C GLY A 150 -31.45 11.46 -27.84
N ILE A 151 -30.40 12.26 -28.03
CA ILE A 151 -29.11 12.14 -27.32
C ILE A 151 -29.25 12.42 -25.81
N ASP A 152 -30.11 13.34 -25.41
CA ASP A 152 -30.34 13.66 -23.99
C ASP A 152 -30.97 12.48 -23.26
N VAL A 153 -32.00 11.88 -23.84
CA VAL A 153 -32.68 10.70 -23.27
C VAL A 153 -31.73 9.50 -23.24
N GLN A 154 -30.89 9.36 -24.27
CA GLN A 154 -29.83 8.35 -24.30
C GLN A 154 -28.85 8.50 -23.14
N PHE A 155 -28.37 9.72 -22.91
CA PHE A 155 -27.48 10.05 -21.80
C PHE A 155 -28.11 9.77 -20.43
N ILE A 156 -29.38 10.14 -20.24
CA ILE A 156 -30.11 9.85 -19.00
C ILE A 156 -30.27 8.35 -18.77
N GLY A 157 -30.58 7.57 -19.82
CA GLY A 157 -30.65 6.11 -19.73
C GLY A 157 -29.36 5.49 -19.21
N VAL A 158 -28.21 5.93 -19.72
CA VAL A 158 -26.90 5.44 -19.29
C VAL A 158 -26.59 5.87 -17.85
N ASN A 159 -26.81 7.14 -17.47
CA ASN A 159 -26.57 7.62 -16.10
C ASN A 159 -27.50 6.99 -15.06
N PHE A 160 -28.72 6.62 -15.46
CA PHE A 160 -29.61 5.86 -14.58
C PHE A 160 -29.00 4.50 -14.25
N LEU A 161 -28.46 3.77 -15.23
CA LEU A 161 -27.76 2.52 -14.97
C LEU A 161 -26.51 2.71 -14.11
N GLU A 162 -25.75 3.78 -14.33
CA GLU A 162 -24.62 4.17 -13.46
C GLU A 162 -25.08 4.33 -12.00
N SER A 163 -26.20 5.02 -11.78
CA SER A 163 -26.82 5.18 -10.46
C SER A 163 -27.28 3.84 -9.88
N LEU A 164 -27.84 2.95 -10.70
CA LEU A 164 -28.31 1.64 -10.29
C LEU A 164 -27.15 0.71 -9.89
N VAL A 165 -26.10 0.60 -10.71
CA VAL A 165 -24.91 -0.19 -10.38
C VAL A 165 -24.25 0.35 -9.10
N SER A 166 -24.16 1.67 -8.96
CA SER A 166 -23.65 2.31 -7.73
C SER A 166 -24.46 1.90 -6.50
N GLU A 167 -25.78 1.93 -6.59
CA GLU A 167 -26.64 1.63 -5.45
C GLU A 167 -26.52 0.15 -5.02
N PHE A 168 -26.21 -0.77 -5.94
CA PHE A 168 -26.04 -2.19 -5.62
C PHE A 168 -24.63 -2.56 -5.14
N SER A 169 -23.62 -1.75 -5.41
CA SER A 169 -22.26 -1.96 -4.90
C SER A 169 -22.20 -1.71 -3.37
N PRO A 170 -21.49 -2.56 -2.59
CA PRO A 170 -21.39 -2.38 -1.14
C PRO A 170 -20.78 -1.04 -0.69
N SER A 171 -19.75 -0.55 -1.40
CA SER A 171 -19.02 0.68 -1.04
C SER A 171 -19.86 1.95 -1.20
N THR A 172 -20.90 1.90 -2.03
CA THR A 172 -21.73 3.05 -2.40
C THR A 172 -23.23 2.84 -2.12
N SER A 173 -23.60 1.69 -1.54
CA SER A 173 -24.99 1.37 -1.17
C SER A 173 -25.51 2.35 -0.13
N SER A 174 -26.74 2.83 -0.32
CA SER A 174 -27.42 3.63 0.69
C SER A 174 -27.81 2.79 1.92
N ALA A 175 -27.85 3.46 3.08
CA ALA A 175 -28.32 2.86 4.33
C ALA A 175 -29.85 2.75 4.31
N MET A 176 -30.36 1.56 4.03
CA MET A 176 -31.81 1.28 3.96
C MET A 176 -32.39 0.73 5.26
N GLY A 177 -31.57 0.55 6.31
CA GLY A 177 -31.98 -0.09 7.56
C GLY A 177 -32.31 -1.59 7.41
N LEU A 178 -31.76 -2.26 6.38
CA LEU A 178 -31.97 -3.67 6.10
C LEU A 178 -30.74 -4.52 6.48
N PRO A 179 -30.90 -5.83 6.73
CA PRO A 179 -29.79 -6.73 7.07
C PRO A 179 -28.77 -6.86 5.94
N ARG A 180 -27.51 -7.17 6.27
CA ARG A 180 -26.42 -7.36 5.31
C ARG A 180 -26.75 -8.42 4.25
N GLU A 181 -27.46 -9.46 4.65
CA GLU A 181 -27.89 -10.57 3.79
C GLU A 181 -28.77 -10.07 2.64
N PHE A 182 -29.63 -9.07 2.89
CA PHE A 182 -30.45 -8.44 1.86
C PHE A 182 -29.57 -7.77 0.80
N HIS A 183 -28.59 -6.98 1.23
CA HIS A 183 -27.67 -6.28 0.32
C HIS A 183 -26.84 -7.26 -0.50
N GLU A 184 -26.37 -8.34 0.12
CA GLU A 184 -25.60 -9.40 -0.57
C GLU A 184 -26.44 -10.18 -1.58
N GLN A 185 -27.71 -10.49 -1.25
CA GLN A 185 -28.64 -11.13 -2.20
C GLN A 185 -28.93 -10.24 -3.40
N CYS A 186 -29.16 -8.94 -3.17
CA CYS A 186 -29.34 -7.95 -4.24
C CYS A 186 -28.10 -7.88 -5.14
N ARG A 187 -26.92 -7.74 -4.54
CA ARG A 187 -25.63 -7.70 -5.24
C ARG A 187 -25.45 -8.94 -6.13
N ARG A 188 -25.64 -10.12 -5.55
CA ARG A 188 -25.47 -11.41 -6.26
C ARG A 188 -26.44 -11.56 -7.43
N SER A 189 -27.71 -11.22 -7.24
CA SER A 189 -28.70 -11.29 -8.32
C SER A 189 -28.38 -10.29 -9.43
N LEU A 190 -27.97 -9.06 -9.10
CA LEU A 190 -27.57 -8.09 -10.11
C LEU A 190 -26.38 -8.59 -10.96
N GLU A 191 -25.34 -9.11 -10.29
CA GLU A 191 -24.11 -9.61 -10.93
C GLU A 191 -24.39 -10.75 -11.91
N ILE A 192 -25.20 -11.72 -11.50
CA ILE A 192 -25.50 -12.93 -12.30
C ILE A 192 -26.48 -12.62 -13.42
N ASP A 193 -27.56 -11.88 -13.12
CA ASP A 193 -28.72 -11.81 -14.00
C ASP A 193 -28.69 -10.59 -14.95
N PHE A 194 -28.05 -9.48 -14.56
CA PHE A 194 -28.23 -8.19 -15.24
C PHE A 194 -26.93 -7.45 -15.62
N LEU A 195 -25.84 -7.62 -14.88
CA LEU A 195 -24.64 -6.80 -15.04
C LEU A 195 -24.00 -6.93 -16.45
N LYS A 196 -23.97 -8.15 -17.00
CA LYS A 196 -23.52 -8.41 -18.39
C LYS A 196 -24.40 -7.72 -19.42
N MET A 197 -25.71 -7.69 -19.19
CA MET A 197 -26.66 -7.03 -20.08
C MET A 197 -26.45 -5.51 -20.06
N PHE A 198 -26.27 -4.91 -18.89
CA PHE A 198 -26.00 -3.46 -18.77
C PHE A 198 -24.70 -3.06 -19.45
N TYR A 199 -23.67 -3.90 -19.34
CA TYR A 199 -22.41 -3.69 -20.05
C TYR A 199 -22.62 -3.65 -21.57
N ASN A 200 -23.36 -4.61 -22.13
CA ASN A 200 -23.68 -4.64 -23.56
C ASN A 200 -24.48 -3.40 -24.00
N TRP A 201 -25.42 -2.94 -23.18
CA TRP A 201 -26.18 -1.73 -23.49
C TRP A 201 -25.29 -0.48 -23.51
N ALA A 202 -24.39 -0.35 -22.54
CA ALA A 202 -23.42 0.74 -22.51
C ALA A 202 -22.48 0.69 -23.73
N GLN A 203 -21.95 -0.49 -24.05
CA GLN A 203 -21.09 -0.71 -25.21
C GLN A 203 -21.79 -0.29 -26.51
N ASN A 204 -23.03 -0.76 -26.73
CA ASN A 204 -23.80 -0.41 -27.92
C ASN A 204 -24.11 1.09 -28.00
N ALA A 205 -24.42 1.72 -26.86
CA ALA A 205 -24.62 3.17 -26.80
C ALA A 205 -23.36 3.93 -27.25
N ALA A 206 -22.18 3.56 -26.73
CA ALA A 206 -20.91 4.18 -27.15
C ALA A 206 -20.61 3.95 -28.64
N ILE A 207 -20.78 2.72 -29.14
CA ILE A 207 -20.56 2.39 -30.55
C ILE A 207 -21.49 3.20 -31.47
N SER A 208 -22.78 3.31 -31.11
CA SER A 208 -23.79 4.00 -31.93
C SER A 208 -23.49 5.48 -32.20
N VAL A 209 -22.73 6.13 -31.30
CA VAL A 209 -22.38 7.55 -31.42
C VAL A 209 -20.94 7.78 -31.90
N THR A 210 -20.12 6.72 -32.01
CA THR A 210 -18.68 6.82 -32.30
C THR A 210 -18.36 7.50 -33.62
N ASN A 211 -19.00 7.10 -34.72
CA ASN A 211 -18.69 7.65 -36.05
C ASN A 211 -18.94 9.16 -36.10
N ARG A 212 -20.01 9.64 -35.45
CA ARG A 212 -20.34 11.09 -35.39
C ARG A 212 -19.29 11.89 -34.61
N ILE A 213 -18.70 11.28 -33.58
CA ILE A 213 -17.63 11.91 -32.78
C ILE A 213 -16.34 12.02 -33.61
N ILE A 214 -16.01 10.96 -34.37
CA ILE A 214 -14.78 10.90 -35.16
C ILE A 214 -14.88 11.80 -36.41
N GLU A 215 -16.00 11.78 -37.12
CA GLU A 215 -16.17 12.51 -38.39
C GLU A 215 -16.36 14.02 -38.22
N SER A 216 -16.82 14.48 -37.05
CA SER A 216 -17.05 15.91 -36.82
C SER A 216 -15.76 16.66 -36.51
N ASN A 217 -15.60 17.89 -37.03
CA ASN A 217 -14.48 18.79 -36.69
C ASN A 217 -14.77 19.70 -35.48
N SER A 218 -15.97 19.62 -34.88
CA SER A 218 -16.37 20.45 -33.74
C SER A 218 -16.80 19.62 -32.54
N ALA A 219 -17.01 20.27 -31.39
CA ALA A 219 -17.66 19.63 -30.24
C ALA A 219 -19.06 19.17 -30.63
N VAL A 220 -19.38 17.90 -30.33
CA VAL A 220 -20.68 17.28 -30.63
C VAL A 220 -21.33 16.75 -29.35
N PRO A 221 -22.66 16.85 -29.20
CA PRO A 221 -23.36 16.41 -28.00
C PRO A 221 -23.22 14.91 -27.74
N GLU A 222 -22.97 14.10 -28.78
CA GLU A 222 -22.68 12.66 -28.72
C GLU A 222 -21.55 12.29 -27.75
N VAL A 223 -20.56 13.18 -27.55
CA VAL A 223 -19.43 12.96 -26.64
C VAL A 223 -19.91 12.64 -25.22
N LYS A 224 -21.00 13.27 -24.74
CA LYS A 224 -21.50 13.03 -23.39
C LYS A 224 -22.07 11.63 -23.20
N VAL A 225 -22.72 11.08 -24.23
CA VAL A 225 -23.25 9.71 -24.22
C VAL A 225 -22.10 8.72 -24.21
N CYS A 226 -21.13 8.90 -25.13
CA CYS A 226 -19.96 8.03 -25.19
C CYS A 226 -19.19 8.05 -23.87
N ASN A 227 -18.92 9.23 -23.32
CA ASN A 227 -18.27 9.38 -22.02
C ASN A 227 -19.04 8.70 -20.88
N ALA A 228 -20.36 8.90 -20.79
CA ALA A 228 -21.18 8.22 -19.78
C ALA A 228 -21.16 6.69 -19.92
N ALA A 229 -21.19 6.19 -21.16
CA ALA A 229 -21.15 4.77 -21.44
C ALA A 229 -19.79 4.14 -21.06
N LEU A 230 -18.68 4.81 -21.39
CA LEU A 230 -17.34 4.38 -20.97
C LEU A 230 -17.21 4.35 -19.44
N ARG A 231 -17.73 5.37 -18.72
CA ARG A 231 -17.75 5.41 -17.25
C ARG A 231 -18.56 4.28 -16.65
N LEU A 232 -19.75 3.99 -17.19
CA LEU A 232 -20.57 2.86 -16.76
C LEU A 232 -19.86 1.52 -16.99
N MET A 233 -19.24 1.31 -18.15
CA MET A 233 -18.46 0.10 -18.41
C MET A 233 -17.29 -0.04 -17.44
N LEU A 234 -16.56 1.05 -17.16
CA LEU A 234 -15.49 1.07 -16.17
C LEU A 234 -16.00 0.73 -14.76
N GLN A 235 -17.14 1.29 -14.36
CA GLN A 235 -17.75 0.98 -13.06
C GLN A 235 -18.13 -0.50 -12.95
N ILE A 236 -18.70 -1.06 -14.02
CA ILE A 236 -19.06 -2.48 -14.07
C ILE A 236 -17.82 -3.37 -13.99
N LEU A 237 -16.72 -3.00 -14.65
CA LEU A 237 -15.47 -3.78 -14.57
C LEU A 237 -14.75 -3.61 -13.22
N ASN A 238 -15.00 -2.53 -12.49
CA ASN A 238 -14.56 -2.35 -11.09
C ASN A 238 -15.50 -3.04 -10.07
N TRP A 239 -16.49 -3.80 -10.55
CA TRP A 239 -17.30 -4.64 -9.69
C TRP A 239 -16.46 -5.73 -9.06
N ASP A 240 -16.63 -5.97 -7.76
CA ASP A 240 -15.96 -7.04 -7.05
C ASP A 240 -16.63 -8.39 -7.39
N PHE A 241 -16.14 -9.06 -8.43
CA PHE A 241 -16.72 -10.31 -8.92
C PHE A 241 -16.48 -11.47 -7.94
N ARG A 242 -17.52 -12.26 -7.62
CA ARG A 242 -17.44 -13.35 -6.63
C ARG A 242 -16.55 -14.53 -7.03
N TYR A 243 -16.14 -14.62 -8.30
CA TYR A 243 -15.20 -15.66 -8.77
C TYR A 243 -13.74 -15.42 -8.34
N ASN A 244 -13.48 -14.40 -7.51
CA ASN A 244 -12.21 -14.11 -6.87
C ASN A 244 -11.84 -15.18 -5.80
N ASN A 245 -11.57 -16.41 -6.24
CA ASN A 245 -11.29 -17.56 -5.37
C ASN A 245 -9.90 -17.56 -4.72
N ASN A 246 -9.02 -16.60 -5.04
CA ASN A 246 -7.61 -16.65 -4.64
C ASN A 246 -7.16 -15.53 -3.68
N SER A 247 -8.05 -14.65 -3.22
CA SER A 247 -7.68 -13.65 -2.22
C SER A 247 -8.21 -14.01 -0.82
N THR A 248 -7.48 -14.87 -0.13
CA THR A 248 -7.56 -14.99 1.35
C THR A 248 -7.25 -13.67 2.07
N LYS A 249 -6.88 -12.60 1.35
CA LYS A 249 -6.71 -11.23 1.84
C LYS A 249 -7.96 -10.33 1.69
N SER A 250 -9.00 -10.71 0.94
CA SER A 250 -10.21 -9.88 0.74
C SER A 250 -11.38 -10.24 1.70
N SER A 251 -11.26 -11.29 2.51
CA SER A 251 -12.30 -11.64 3.49
C SER A 251 -12.38 -10.71 4.71
N ILE A 252 -11.58 -9.65 4.78
CA ILE A 252 -11.68 -8.64 5.83
C ILE A 252 -12.69 -7.56 5.41
N ASN A 253 -13.95 -7.85 5.76
CA ASN A 253 -14.96 -6.88 6.19
C ASN A 253 -15.19 -5.62 5.30
N VAL A 254 -15.74 -5.81 4.10
CA VAL A 254 -16.25 -4.74 3.19
C VAL A 254 -17.31 -3.82 3.83
N PHE A 255 -17.85 -4.14 5.01
CA PHE A 255 -18.88 -3.36 5.71
C PHE A 255 -18.42 -2.68 7.01
N SER A 256 -17.15 -2.73 7.40
CA SER A 256 -16.66 -1.99 8.59
C SER A 256 -16.21 -0.57 8.22
N ALA A 257 -17.12 0.38 8.30
CA ALA A 257 -16.83 1.81 8.18
C ALA A 257 -16.45 2.47 9.54
N VAL A 258 -16.04 1.71 10.55
CA VAL A 258 -15.66 2.25 11.87
C VAL A 258 -14.41 1.55 12.38
N ALA A 259 -13.40 2.36 12.69
CA ALA A 259 -12.06 2.02 13.21
C ALA A 259 -11.12 1.30 12.23
N ARG A 260 -10.55 2.07 11.29
CA ARG A 260 -9.16 1.84 10.88
C ARG A 260 -8.30 2.14 12.12
N HIS A 261 -7.90 1.11 12.84
CA HIS A 261 -6.71 1.20 13.67
C HIS A 261 -5.53 0.83 12.76
N ASP A 262 -4.63 1.79 12.64
CA ASP A 262 -3.38 1.73 11.88
C ASP A 262 -2.63 0.43 12.17
N THR A 263 -2.65 -0.46 11.19
CA THR A 263 -1.56 -1.39 10.93
C THR A 263 -1.16 -1.06 9.51
N ASP A 264 -0.14 -0.21 9.43
CA ASP A 264 0.39 0.40 8.23
C ASP A 264 0.88 -0.68 7.25
N SER A 265 0.10 -0.97 6.22
CA SER A 265 0.67 -1.17 4.89
C SER A 265 0.40 0.11 4.10
N PRO A 266 1.40 0.97 3.85
CA PRO A 266 1.20 2.14 3.03
C PRO A 266 0.81 1.70 1.62
N ARG A 267 -0.32 2.22 1.15
CA ARG A 267 -0.59 2.72 -0.21
C ARG A 267 0.28 2.18 -1.37
N GLY A 268 0.36 0.86 -1.57
CA GLY A 268 0.67 0.35 -2.90
C GLY A 268 -0.35 0.89 -3.89
N SER A 269 0.08 1.31 -5.08
CA SER A 269 -0.80 1.80 -6.13
C SER A 269 -1.90 0.76 -6.39
N GLU A 270 -3.12 0.99 -5.90
CA GLU A 270 -4.19 -0.03 -5.87
C GLU A 270 -4.52 -0.53 -7.28
N CYS A 271 -4.04 -1.74 -7.62
CA CYS A 271 -4.42 -2.42 -8.85
C CYS A 271 -5.60 -3.37 -8.57
N THR A 272 -6.80 -2.97 -8.99
CA THR A 272 -7.99 -3.81 -8.86
C THR A 272 -8.02 -4.86 -9.97
N LEU A 273 -7.91 -6.13 -9.60
CA LEU A 273 -7.99 -7.25 -10.55
C LEU A 273 -9.43 -7.50 -11.00
N VAL A 274 -9.62 -7.73 -12.30
CA VAL A 274 -10.94 -7.97 -12.90
C VAL A 274 -11.07 -9.44 -13.24
N GLN A 275 -11.93 -10.16 -12.51
CA GLN A 275 -12.09 -11.62 -12.62
C GLN A 275 -13.54 -12.06 -12.89
N PRO A 276 -14.16 -11.63 -14.00
CA PRO A 276 -15.47 -12.11 -14.41
C PRO A 276 -15.42 -13.60 -14.80
N GLY A 277 -16.55 -14.30 -14.66
CA GLY A 277 -16.66 -15.70 -15.05
C GLY A 277 -16.64 -15.93 -16.57
N PRO A 278 -16.56 -17.20 -17.04
CA PRO A 278 -16.46 -17.55 -18.46
C PRO A 278 -17.62 -17.02 -19.33
N ALA A 279 -18.78 -16.75 -18.71
CA ALA A 279 -19.94 -16.18 -19.36
C ALA A 279 -19.71 -14.77 -19.93
N TRP A 280 -18.64 -14.07 -19.56
CA TRP A 280 -18.32 -12.72 -20.05
C TRP A 280 -17.40 -12.71 -21.27
N ARG A 281 -16.88 -13.87 -21.68
CA ARG A 281 -15.84 -13.98 -22.72
C ARG A 281 -16.26 -13.51 -24.10
N ASP A 282 -17.51 -13.80 -24.49
CA ASP A 282 -18.10 -13.35 -25.75
C ASP A 282 -18.12 -11.82 -25.83
N VAL A 283 -18.37 -11.16 -24.69
CA VAL A 283 -18.52 -9.70 -24.60
C VAL A 283 -17.17 -8.99 -24.44
N LEU A 284 -16.28 -9.47 -23.56
CA LEU A 284 -15.05 -8.75 -23.23
C LEU A 284 -13.86 -9.13 -24.12
N ILE A 285 -13.81 -10.36 -24.64
CA ILE A 285 -12.67 -10.86 -25.42
C ILE A 285 -13.03 -11.02 -26.90
N SER A 286 -14.14 -11.72 -27.19
CA SER A 286 -14.44 -12.16 -28.57
C SER A 286 -15.17 -11.13 -29.44
N SER A 287 -15.67 -10.05 -28.85
CA SER A 287 -16.52 -9.04 -29.51
C SER A 287 -15.75 -8.03 -30.37
N GLY A 288 -14.41 -8.00 -30.30
CA GLY A 288 -13.59 -6.94 -30.91
C GLY A 288 -13.64 -5.60 -30.16
N HIS A 289 -14.23 -5.56 -28.96
CA HIS A 289 -14.36 -4.34 -28.14
C HIS A 289 -13.03 -3.63 -27.96
N ILE A 290 -11.98 -4.34 -27.56
CA ILE A 290 -10.67 -3.75 -27.28
C ILE A 290 -10.13 -3.04 -28.52
N GLY A 291 -10.24 -3.66 -29.70
CA GLY A 291 -9.84 -3.05 -30.96
C GLY A 291 -10.61 -1.77 -31.25
N TRP A 292 -11.93 -1.76 -31.03
CA TRP A 292 -12.75 -0.55 -31.15
C TRP A 292 -12.33 0.54 -30.14
N LEU A 293 -12.10 0.20 -28.88
CA LEU A 293 -11.75 1.15 -27.82
C LEU A 293 -10.39 1.82 -28.09
N LEU A 294 -9.39 1.02 -28.47
CA LEU A 294 -8.07 1.51 -28.86
C LEU A 294 -8.16 2.39 -30.11
N SER A 295 -8.98 2.00 -31.10
CA SER A 295 -9.19 2.80 -32.32
C SER A 295 -9.90 4.12 -32.02
N LEU A 296 -10.90 4.11 -31.11
CA LEU A 296 -11.58 5.31 -30.64
C LEU A 296 -10.59 6.27 -29.97
N TYR A 297 -9.76 5.77 -29.05
CA TYR A 297 -8.75 6.61 -28.40
C TYR A 297 -7.73 7.16 -29.39
N ALA A 298 -7.23 6.33 -30.31
CA ALA A 298 -6.29 6.76 -31.35
C ALA A 298 -6.88 7.84 -32.27
N ALA A 299 -8.16 7.70 -32.66
CA ALA A 299 -8.86 8.72 -33.45
C ALA A 299 -9.03 10.04 -32.68
N LEU A 300 -9.37 9.98 -31.39
CA LEU A 300 -9.43 11.16 -30.52
C LEU A 300 -8.05 11.83 -30.41
N ARG A 301 -6.99 11.04 -30.21
CA ARG A 301 -5.60 11.52 -30.13
C ARG A 301 -5.15 12.24 -31.38
N GLN A 302 -5.46 11.70 -32.57
CA GLN A 302 -5.12 12.35 -33.84
C GLN A 302 -5.94 13.61 -34.08
N LYS A 303 -7.24 13.59 -33.76
CA LYS A 303 -8.15 14.72 -33.99
C LYS A 303 -7.74 15.96 -33.19
N PHE A 304 -7.30 15.78 -31.96
CA PHE A 304 -7.02 16.90 -31.05
C PHE A 304 -5.52 17.12 -30.79
N SER A 305 -4.63 16.52 -31.58
CA SER A 305 -3.17 16.62 -31.36
C SER A 305 -2.62 18.05 -31.37
N GLY A 306 -3.36 19.02 -31.92
CA GLY A 306 -3.00 20.45 -31.92
C GLY A 306 -3.56 21.27 -30.75
N GLU A 307 -4.44 20.71 -29.92
CA GLU A 307 -5.05 21.39 -28.77
C GLU A 307 -4.41 20.89 -27.47
N GLY A 308 -3.64 21.73 -26.77
CA GLY A 308 -2.85 21.32 -25.59
C GLY A 308 -3.60 20.66 -24.42
N TYR A 309 -4.94 20.69 -24.39
CA TYR A 309 -5.78 20.22 -23.29
C TYR A 309 -6.58 18.94 -23.59
N TRP A 310 -6.38 18.31 -24.75
CA TRP A 310 -7.26 17.20 -25.17
C TRP A 310 -7.06 15.93 -24.34
N ILE A 311 -5.84 15.69 -23.86
CA ILE A 311 -5.49 14.49 -23.09
C ILE A 311 -6.38 14.37 -21.85
N ASP A 312 -6.73 15.49 -21.24
CA ASP A 312 -7.53 15.53 -20.00
C ASP A 312 -9.01 15.80 -20.26
N CYS A 313 -9.46 15.77 -21.52
CA CYS A 313 -10.89 15.85 -21.80
C CYS A 313 -11.62 14.61 -21.24
N PRO A 314 -12.87 14.74 -20.77
CA PRO A 314 -13.57 13.67 -20.05
C PRO A 314 -13.64 12.33 -20.82
N ILE A 315 -13.87 12.38 -22.14
CA ILE A 315 -13.94 11.17 -22.97
C ILE A 315 -12.58 10.48 -23.11
N ALA A 316 -11.48 11.23 -23.23
CA ALA A 316 -10.14 10.67 -23.30
C ALA A 316 -9.74 10.03 -21.96
N VAL A 317 -10.04 10.69 -20.84
CA VAL A 317 -9.83 10.16 -19.49
C VAL A 317 -10.62 8.87 -19.29
N SER A 318 -11.91 8.85 -19.62
CA SER A 318 -12.75 7.65 -19.48
C SER A 318 -12.28 6.50 -20.38
N ALA A 319 -11.82 6.80 -21.60
CA ALA A 319 -11.26 5.81 -22.50
C ALA A 319 -9.96 5.20 -21.95
N ARG A 320 -9.00 6.03 -21.49
CA ARG A 320 -7.75 5.53 -20.89
C ARG A 320 -7.99 4.70 -19.65
N LYS A 321 -8.87 5.15 -18.74
CA LYS A 321 -9.22 4.39 -17.53
C LYS A 321 -9.86 3.04 -17.88
N LEU A 322 -10.70 2.98 -18.91
CA LEU A 322 -11.27 1.72 -19.37
C LEU A 322 -10.20 0.81 -19.99
N ILE A 323 -9.30 1.34 -20.81
CA ILE A 323 -8.13 0.61 -21.36
C ILE A 323 -7.30 0.03 -20.22
N LEU A 324 -6.96 0.84 -19.21
CA LEU A 324 -6.22 0.43 -18.02
C LEU A 324 -6.93 -0.72 -17.28
N GLN A 325 -8.25 -0.63 -17.10
CA GLN A 325 -9.03 -1.69 -16.45
C GLN A 325 -9.00 -3.02 -17.22
N PHE A 326 -8.89 -2.97 -18.55
CA PHE A 326 -8.71 -4.18 -19.35
C PHE A 326 -7.32 -4.82 -19.16
N CYS A 327 -6.31 -4.06 -18.76
CA CYS A 327 -4.98 -4.59 -18.45
C CYS A 327 -4.97 -5.49 -17.20
N SER A 328 -5.93 -5.33 -16.29
CA SER A 328 -6.06 -6.15 -15.07
C SER A 328 -7.05 -7.32 -15.21
N LEU A 329 -7.59 -7.54 -16.41
CA LEU A 329 -8.49 -8.66 -16.71
C LEU A 329 -7.75 -9.99 -16.62
N THR A 330 -8.21 -10.90 -15.77
CA THR A 330 -7.56 -12.20 -15.52
C THR A 330 -8.57 -13.27 -15.05
N GLY A 331 -8.10 -14.48 -14.77
CA GLY A 331 -8.90 -15.58 -14.25
C GLY A 331 -9.59 -16.43 -15.32
N THR A 332 -10.67 -17.09 -14.94
CA THR A 332 -11.31 -18.16 -15.74
C THR A 332 -11.98 -17.70 -17.04
N ILE A 333 -12.03 -16.38 -17.31
CA ILE A 333 -12.50 -15.84 -18.59
C ILE A 333 -11.59 -16.26 -19.76
N PHE A 334 -10.29 -16.44 -19.50
CA PHE A 334 -9.35 -17.03 -20.45
C PHE A 334 -9.42 -18.55 -20.32
N LEU A 335 -9.61 -19.26 -21.45
CA LEU A 335 -9.61 -20.73 -21.45
C LEU A 335 -8.23 -21.27 -21.04
N SER A 336 -8.17 -22.57 -20.73
CA SER A 336 -6.95 -23.31 -20.45
C SER A 336 -6.07 -23.55 -21.69
N ASP A 337 -5.85 -22.53 -22.53
CA ASP A 337 -5.03 -22.59 -23.74
C ASP A 337 -3.54 -22.28 -23.47
N ASN A 338 -3.08 -22.63 -22.27
CA ASN A 338 -1.77 -22.29 -21.72
C ASN A 338 -1.49 -20.78 -21.67
N GLY A 339 -2.52 -19.92 -21.62
CA GLY A 339 -2.37 -18.48 -21.42
C GLY A 339 -2.21 -17.67 -22.71
N LYS A 340 -2.18 -18.30 -23.89
CA LYS A 340 -1.95 -17.63 -25.17
C LYS A 340 -2.99 -16.55 -25.49
N MET A 341 -4.27 -16.82 -25.21
CA MET A 341 -5.32 -15.82 -25.41
C MET A 341 -5.15 -14.62 -24.47
N HIS A 342 -4.70 -14.86 -23.24
CA HIS A 342 -4.42 -13.80 -22.29
C HIS A 342 -3.22 -12.96 -22.75
N GLU A 343 -2.14 -13.61 -23.21
CA GLU A 343 -0.98 -12.93 -23.80
C GLU A 343 -1.38 -12.08 -25.01
N HIS A 344 -2.22 -12.59 -25.91
CA HIS A 344 -2.69 -11.84 -27.07
C HIS A 344 -3.53 -10.62 -26.66
N HIS A 345 -4.41 -10.78 -25.66
CA HIS A 345 -5.20 -9.68 -25.08
C HIS A 345 -4.31 -8.57 -24.52
N LEU A 346 -3.32 -8.92 -23.70
CA LEU A 346 -2.37 -7.97 -23.11
C LEU A 346 -1.50 -7.31 -24.17
N LEU A 347 -1.04 -8.07 -25.17
CA LEU A 347 -0.27 -7.53 -26.28
C LEU A 347 -1.06 -6.50 -27.09
N GLN A 348 -2.34 -6.76 -27.36
CA GLN A 348 -3.20 -5.82 -28.06
C GLN A 348 -3.31 -4.49 -27.28
N LEU A 349 -3.53 -4.55 -25.97
CA LEU A 349 -3.58 -3.36 -25.11
C LEU A 349 -2.24 -2.61 -25.11
N LEU A 350 -1.14 -3.34 -24.90
CA LEU A 350 0.21 -2.78 -24.89
C LEU A 350 0.55 -2.08 -26.22
N SER A 351 0.15 -2.66 -27.34
CA SER A 351 0.35 -2.06 -28.66
C SER A 351 -0.40 -0.73 -28.84
N GLY A 352 -1.56 -0.57 -28.21
CA GLY A 352 -2.36 0.65 -28.29
C GLY A 352 -1.92 1.77 -27.33
N MET A 353 -1.12 1.44 -26.31
CA MET A 353 -0.65 2.38 -25.29
C MET A 353 0.86 2.63 -25.33
N ILE A 354 1.63 1.93 -26.17
CA ILE A 354 3.10 2.04 -26.20
C ILE A 354 3.57 3.48 -26.41
N ASP A 355 2.90 4.24 -27.28
CA ASP A 355 3.20 5.65 -27.57
C ASP A 355 2.86 6.61 -26.41
N TRP A 356 2.34 6.11 -25.29
CA TRP A 356 2.14 6.90 -24.08
C TRP A 356 3.42 7.00 -23.25
N ILE A 357 4.32 6.02 -23.39
CA ILE A 357 5.50 5.84 -22.53
C ILE A 357 6.81 5.63 -23.31
N ASP A 358 6.75 5.33 -24.60
CA ASP A 358 7.92 5.02 -25.45
C ASP A 358 8.08 6.03 -26.61
N PRO A 359 9.29 6.59 -26.85
CA PRO A 359 10.49 6.50 -26.01
C PRO A 359 10.38 7.40 -24.75
N PRO A 360 10.79 6.94 -23.56
CA PRO A 360 10.56 7.65 -22.30
C PRO A 360 11.11 9.09 -22.27
N ASP A 361 12.29 9.31 -22.85
CA ASP A 361 12.94 10.64 -22.83
C ASP A 361 12.18 11.67 -23.68
N ALA A 362 11.59 11.26 -24.80
CA ALA A 362 10.78 12.14 -25.62
C ALA A 362 9.44 12.48 -24.94
N VAL A 363 8.84 11.52 -24.25
CA VAL A 363 7.61 11.74 -23.47
C VAL A 363 7.89 12.68 -22.30
N SER A 364 8.96 12.43 -21.53
CA SER A 364 9.40 13.28 -20.43
C SER A 364 9.63 14.73 -20.88
N LYS A 365 10.43 14.93 -21.93
CA LYS A 365 10.66 16.27 -22.53
C LYS A 365 9.37 16.95 -22.98
N SER A 366 8.39 16.18 -23.49
CA SER A 366 7.11 16.74 -23.88
C SER A 366 6.32 17.24 -22.67
N ILE A 367 6.38 16.53 -21.54
CA ILE A 367 5.76 16.94 -20.27
C ILE A 367 6.44 18.21 -19.74
N GLU A 368 7.76 18.28 -19.77
CA GLU A 368 8.52 19.49 -19.42
C GLU A 368 8.15 20.68 -20.31
N CYS A 369 7.79 20.43 -21.57
CA CYS A 369 7.29 21.44 -22.51
C CYS A 369 5.80 21.80 -22.32
N GLY A 370 5.15 21.32 -21.25
CA GLY A 370 3.77 21.64 -20.90
C GLY A 370 2.71 20.67 -21.43
N LYS A 371 3.09 19.49 -21.94
CA LYS A 371 2.12 18.41 -22.23
C LYS A 371 1.66 17.79 -20.91
N SER A 372 0.38 17.44 -20.83
CA SER A 372 -0.17 16.68 -19.70
C SER A 372 0.57 15.35 -19.47
N GLU A 373 0.90 15.07 -18.22
CA GLU A 373 1.51 13.83 -17.72
C GLU A 373 0.57 12.63 -17.68
N SER A 374 -0.74 12.83 -17.89
CA SER A 374 -1.77 11.79 -17.73
C SER A 374 -1.51 10.53 -18.56
N GLU A 375 -1.08 10.65 -19.83
CA GLU A 375 -0.74 9.48 -20.66
C GLU A 375 0.43 8.68 -20.05
N MET A 376 1.46 9.37 -19.56
CA MET A 376 2.64 8.75 -18.94
C MET A 376 2.23 7.98 -17.68
N LEU A 377 1.49 8.62 -16.77
CA LEU A 377 1.05 7.99 -15.53
C LEU A 377 0.11 6.81 -15.77
N ASP A 378 -0.85 6.94 -16.70
CA ASP A 378 -1.76 5.85 -17.05
C ASP A 378 -1.00 4.69 -17.73
N GLY A 379 0.04 4.97 -18.50
CA GLY A 379 0.94 3.96 -19.07
C GLY A 379 1.75 3.21 -18.00
N CYS A 380 2.28 3.93 -16.99
CA CYS A 380 2.92 3.29 -15.83
C CYS A 380 1.94 2.36 -15.09
N ARG A 381 0.71 2.83 -14.83
CA ARG A 381 -0.34 2.01 -14.18
C ARG A 381 -0.71 0.79 -15.02
N ALA A 382 -0.70 0.92 -16.33
CA ALA A 382 -0.99 -0.19 -17.22
C ALA A 382 0.10 -1.27 -17.14
N LEU A 383 1.38 -0.89 -17.09
CA LEU A 383 2.47 -1.84 -16.83
C LEU A 383 2.31 -2.53 -15.48
N LEU A 384 1.92 -1.81 -14.43
CA LEU A 384 1.61 -2.39 -13.12
C LEU A 384 0.47 -3.41 -13.19
N SER A 385 -0.62 -3.08 -13.88
CA SER A 385 -1.74 -4.01 -14.05
C SER A 385 -1.35 -5.27 -14.81
N ILE A 386 -0.56 -5.14 -15.87
CA ILE A 386 -0.03 -6.29 -16.65
C ILE A 386 0.92 -7.13 -15.79
N ALA A 387 1.81 -6.50 -15.01
CA ALA A 387 2.73 -7.20 -14.12
C ALA A 387 2.00 -8.06 -13.08
N ASN A 388 0.90 -7.56 -12.51
CA ASN A 388 0.10 -8.29 -11.52
C ASN A 388 -0.63 -9.52 -12.08
N VAL A 389 -0.76 -9.65 -13.40
CA VAL A 389 -1.47 -10.77 -14.04
C VAL A 389 -0.57 -11.66 -14.90
N THR A 390 0.75 -11.41 -14.90
CA THR A 390 1.73 -12.16 -15.70
C THR A 390 2.91 -12.64 -14.86
N THR A 391 3.69 -13.57 -15.42
CA THR A 391 5.02 -13.90 -14.87
C THR A 391 6.07 -12.97 -15.47
N PRO A 392 7.24 -12.77 -14.84
CA PRO A 392 8.30 -11.91 -15.39
C PRO A 392 8.74 -12.30 -16.81
N PHE A 393 8.73 -13.59 -17.13
CA PHE A 393 9.05 -14.09 -18.47
C PHE A 393 7.99 -13.70 -19.50
N VAL A 394 6.72 -13.93 -19.18
CA VAL A 394 5.61 -13.56 -20.07
C VAL A 394 5.56 -12.05 -20.24
N PHE A 395 5.68 -11.29 -19.15
CA PHE A 395 5.74 -9.84 -19.15
C PHE A 395 6.79 -9.33 -20.15
N ASP A 396 8.03 -9.82 -20.05
CA ASP A 396 9.11 -9.42 -20.94
C ASP A 396 8.84 -9.76 -22.41
N GLN A 397 8.28 -10.94 -22.68
CA GLN A 397 7.98 -11.40 -24.03
C GLN A 397 6.91 -10.61 -24.75
N LEU A 398 5.93 -10.03 -24.04
CA LEU A 398 4.83 -9.28 -24.66
C LEU A 398 5.37 -8.26 -25.67
N LEU A 399 6.30 -7.40 -25.24
CA LEU A 399 6.78 -6.30 -26.07
C LEU A 399 7.73 -6.74 -27.20
N LYS A 400 8.43 -7.88 -27.05
CA LYS A 400 9.37 -8.42 -28.05
C LYS A 400 8.71 -8.74 -29.39
N SER A 401 7.39 -8.94 -29.39
CA SER A 401 6.63 -9.18 -30.61
C SER A 401 6.43 -7.91 -31.47
N ILE A 402 6.56 -6.72 -30.89
CA ILE A 402 6.30 -5.42 -31.55
C ILE A 402 7.49 -4.45 -31.50
N ARG A 403 8.46 -4.65 -30.61
CA ARG A 403 9.67 -3.84 -30.46
C ARG A 403 10.92 -4.74 -30.41
N PRO A 404 12.12 -4.18 -30.66
CA PRO A 404 13.36 -4.95 -30.58
C PRO A 404 13.81 -5.26 -29.14
N PHE A 405 13.06 -4.82 -28.13
CA PHE A 405 13.34 -5.01 -26.71
C PHE A 405 12.08 -5.51 -25.98
N GLY A 406 12.28 -6.16 -24.83
CA GLY A 406 11.20 -6.66 -23.99
C GLY A 406 10.63 -5.63 -23.01
N ALA A 407 9.51 -5.98 -22.38
CA ALA A 407 8.82 -5.07 -21.47
C ALA A 407 9.64 -4.77 -20.20
N LEU A 408 10.52 -5.68 -19.75
CA LEU A 408 11.42 -5.40 -18.63
C LEU A 408 12.47 -4.34 -18.99
N THR A 409 12.96 -4.36 -20.23
CA THR A 409 13.86 -3.31 -20.73
C THR A 409 13.14 -1.97 -20.79
N LEU A 410 11.90 -1.94 -21.29
CA LEU A 410 11.09 -0.72 -21.28
C LEU A 410 10.88 -0.19 -19.85
N LEU A 411 10.48 -1.06 -18.93
CA LEU A 411 10.26 -0.73 -17.52
C LEU A 411 11.53 -0.12 -16.89
N SER A 412 12.70 -0.72 -17.15
CA SER A 412 13.99 -0.19 -16.70
C SER A 412 14.31 1.17 -17.32
N THR A 413 14.12 1.34 -18.64
CA THR A 413 14.39 2.64 -19.31
C THR A 413 13.46 3.74 -18.82
N LEU A 414 12.20 3.42 -18.54
CA LEU A 414 11.19 4.34 -18.03
C LEU A 414 11.53 4.79 -16.61
N MET A 415 11.86 3.84 -15.73
CA MET A 415 12.31 4.15 -14.37
C MET A 415 13.62 4.94 -14.38
N CYS A 416 14.57 4.61 -15.27
CA CYS A 416 15.80 5.38 -15.43
C CYS A 416 15.52 6.84 -15.81
N GLU A 417 14.57 7.08 -16.72
CA GLU A 417 14.21 8.44 -17.12
C GLU A 417 13.53 9.20 -15.98
N VAL A 418 12.61 8.56 -15.26
CA VAL A 418 11.98 9.14 -14.07
C VAL A 418 13.01 9.52 -12.99
N ILE A 419 14.00 8.65 -12.74
CA ILE A 419 15.10 8.95 -11.80
C ILE A 419 15.92 10.16 -12.28
N LYS A 420 16.26 10.26 -13.57
CA LYS A 420 16.98 11.44 -14.09
C LYS A 420 16.19 12.73 -13.89
N VAL A 421 14.87 12.71 -14.14
CA VAL A 421 14.00 13.87 -13.91
C VAL A 421 14.01 14.26 -12.44
N LEU A 422 13.88 13.29 -11.53
CA LEU A 422 13.95 13.51 -10.08
C LEU A 422 15.29 14.10 -9.64
N MET A 423 16.40 13.66 -10.23
CA MET A 423 17.74 14.19 -9.95
C MET A 423 17.93 15.63 -10.45
N MET A 424 17.13 16.08 -11.42
CA MET A 424 17.17 17.44 -11.98
C MET A 424 16.19 18.39 -11.30
N SER A 425 15.08 17.86 -10.75
CA SER A 425 14.06 18.65 -10.06
C SER A 425 14.46 18.92 -8.61
N ASN A 426 14.70 20.18 -8.26
CA ASN A 426 14.96 20.62 -6.87
C ASN A 426 13.67 21.09 -6.16
N THR A 427 12.51 20.57 -6.55
CA THR A 427 11.21 21.01 -6.00
C THR A 427 10.77 20.09 -4.87
N GLU A 428 10.41 20.66 -3.73
CA GLU A 428 9.77 19.96 -2.60
C GLU A 428 8.33 19.53 -2.90
N GLU A 429 7.73 20.05 -3.98
CA GLU A 429 6.38 19.68 -4.43
C GLU A 429 6.37 18.31 -5.14
N GLU A 430 5.31 17.53 -4.88
CA GLU A 430 5.05 16.25 -5.53
C GLU A 430 4.83 16.46 -7.03
N THR A 431 5.86 16.19 -7.83
CA THR A 431 5.77 16.22 -9.30
C THR A 431 5.29 14.88 -9.86
N TRP A 432 4.92 14.87 -11.16
CA TRP A 432 4.55 13.64 -11.87
C TRP A 432 5.60 12.53 -11.76
N SER A 433 6.89 12.88 -11.64
CA SER A 433 7.98 11.90 -11.55
C SER A 433 8.01 11.18 -10.19
N TRP A 434 7.52 11.80 -9.11
CA TRP A 434 7.33 11.12 -7.82
C TRP A 434 6.26 10.03 -7.94
N VAL A 435 5.09 10.40 -8.47
CA VAL A 435 3.98 9.46 -8.70
C VAL A 435 4.38 8.33 -9.64
N ALA A 436 5.10 8.66 -10.73
CA ALA A 436 5.59 7.66 -11.68
C ALA A 436 6.60 6.71 -11.03
N ARG A 437 7.53 7.21 -10.22
CA ARG A 437 8.52 6.38 -9.51
C ARG A 437 7.83 5.33 -8.65
N ASP A 438 6.84 5.73 -7.86
CA ASP A 438 6.18 4.84 -6.91
C ASP A 438 5.36 3.75 -7.65
N ILE A 439 4.63 4.11 -8.72
CA ILE A 439 3.93 3.13 -9.57
C ILE A 439 4.90 2.13 -10.24
N LEU A 440 6.05 2.61 -10.71
CA LEU A 440 7.05 1.76 -11.35
C LEU A 440 7.76 0.86 -10.35
N LEU A 441 7.98 1.33 -9.12
CA LEU A 441 8.47 0.49 -8.02
C LEU A 441 7.47 -0.59 -7.65
N ASP A 442 6.18 -0.26 -7.53
CA ASP A 442 5.13 -1.25 -7.34
C ASP A 442 5.13 -2.29 -8.47
N THR A 443 5.43 -1.86 -9.71
CA THR A 443 5.52 -2.76 -10.87
C THR A 443 6.69 -3.73 -10.74
N TRP A 444 7.87 -3.24 -10.35
CA TRP A 444 9.02 -4.10 -10.06
C TRP A 444 8.74 -5.05 -8.90
N THR A 445 8.15 -4.56 -7.81
CA THR A 445 7.78 -5.37 -6.64
C THR A 445 6.78 -6.47 -7.01
N ALA A 446 5.76 -6.18 -7.83
CA ALA A 446 4.81 -7.19 -8.31
C ALA A 446 5.48 -8.32 -9.11
N LEU A 447 6.53 -7.99 -9.87
CA LEU A 447 7.30 -8.97 -10.66
C LEU A 447 8.31 -9.77 -9.80
N LEU A 448 8.91 -9.14 -8.78
CA LEU A 448 10.05 -9.68 -8.03
C LEU A 448 9.69 -10.31 -6.67
N VAL A 449 8.58 -9.93 -6.03
CA VAL A 449 8.16 -10.59 -4.76
C VAL A 449 7.79 -12.06 -4.95
N PRO A 450 7.04 -12.46 -6.00
CA PRO A 450 6.79 -13.88 -6.27
C PRO A 450 8.08 -14.64 -6.58
N PHE A 451 9.10 -13.96 -7.12
CA PHE A 451 10.42 -14.51 -7.41
C PHE A 451 11.20 -14.83 -6.14
N ASP A 452 11.23 -13.89 -5.17
CA ASP A 452 11.96 -14.06 -3.92
C ASP A 452 11.31 -15.10 -2.97
N SER A 453 9.99 -15.32 -3.07
CA SER A 453 9.22 -16.18 -2.17
C SER A 453 8.96 -17.62 -2.67
N SER A 454 8.97 -17.88 -3.99
CA SER A 454 8.46 -19.13 -4.57
C SER A 454 9.47 -20.28 -4.76
N GLY A 455 10.63 -20.24 -4.10
CA GLY A 455 11.56 -21.38 -4.10
C GLY A 455 12.16 -21.72 -5.47
N GLY A 456 12.35 -20.72 -6.34
CA GLY A 456 13.36 -20.81 -7.39
C GLY A 456 12.97 -21.34 -8.77
N LYS A 457 11.69 -21.36 -9.15
CA LYS A 457 11.31 -21.88 -10.48
C LYS A 457 11.32 -20.88 -11.63
N SER A 458 11.51 -19.59 -11.36
CA SER A 458 11.58 -18.56 -12.41
C SER A 458 12.75 -17.64 -12.18
N MET A 459 13.76 -17.66 -13.07
CA MET A 459 14.79 -16.62 -13.13
C MET A 459 14.32 -15.47 -14.04
N LEU A 460 14.77 -14.23 -13.82
CA LEU A 460 14.56 -13.15 -14.78
C LEU A 460 15.25 -13.54 -16.09
N PRO A 461 14.70 -13.16 -17.26
CA PRO A 461 15.41 -13.36 -18.52
C PRO A 461 16.74 -12.56 -18.50
N PRO A 462 17.77 -12.98 -19.25
CA PRO A 462 19.10 -12.33 -19.22
C PRO A 462 19.07 -10.82 -19.52
N GLU A 463 18.21 -10.40 -20.44
CA GLU A 463 17.98 -8.98 -20.74
C GLU A 463 17.36 -8.23 -19.56
N GLY A 464 16.46 -8.89 -18.82
CA GLY A 464 15.86 -8.38 -17.59
C GLY A 464 16.87 -8.23 -16.45
N VAL A 465 17.79 -9.19 -16.30
CA VAL A 465 18.91 -9.10 -15.33
C VAL A 465 19.80 -7.90 -15.66
N ASN A 466 20.20 -7.74 -16.92
CA ASN A 466 21.00 -6.58 -17.35
C ASN A 466 20.24 -5.25 -17.14
N ALA A 467 18.94 -5.22 -17.47
CA ALA A 467 18.09 -4.05 -17.27
C ALA A 467 17.96 -3.67 -15.79
N ALA A 468 17.80 -4.65 -14.89
CA ALA A 468 17.76 -4.45 -13.45
C ALA A 468 19.12 -3.98 -12.90
N GLY A 469 20.24 -4.55 -13.37
CA GLY A 469 21.59 -4.16 -12.96
C GLY A 469 21.93 -2.71 -13.32
N ASN A 470 21.63 -2.29 -14.56
CA ASN A 470 21.84 -0.90 -14.99
C ASN A 470 20.95 0.08 -14.23
N LEU A 471 19.69 -0.30 -13.99
CA LEU A 471 18.75 0.50 -13.21
C LEU A 471 19.25 0.66 -11.76
N PHE A 472 19.66 -0.44 -11.12
CA PHE A 472 20.18 -0.40 -9.75
C PHE A 472 21.42 0.50 -9.64
N ALA A 473 22.32 0.47 -10.64
CA ALA A 473 23.47 1.37 -10.67
C ALA A 473 23.06 2.85 -10.68
N LEU A 474 22.05 3.21 -11.46
CA LEU A 474 21.52 4.59 -11.51
C LEU A 474 20.76 4.96 -10.22
N ILE A 475 20.02 4.03 -9.62
CA ILE A 475 19.37 4.23 -8.32
C ILE A 475 20.42 4.57 -7.26
N VAL A 476 21.49 3.77 -7.16
CA VAL A 476 22.56 4.01 -6.20
C VAL A 476 23.22 5.37 -6.46
N GLU A 477 23.50 5.72 -7.72
CA GLU A 477 24.03 7.05 -8.05
C GLU A 477 23.09 8.19 -7.61
N SER A 478 21.78 8.03 -7.82
CA SER A 478 20.76 8.99 -7.42
C SER A 478 20.69 9.16 -5.91
N GLU A 479 20.64 8.07 -5.15
CA GLU A 479 20.59 8.11 -3.68
C GLU A 479 21.88 8.69 -3.08
N LEU A 480 23.04 8.43 -3.68
CA LEU A 480 24.29 9.05 -3.25
C LEU A 480 24.32 10.56 -3.53
N LYS A 481 23.82 11.02 -4.68
CA LYS A 481 23.71 12.46 -4.95
C LYS A 481 22.71 13.13 -4.00
N ALA A 482 21.57 12.49 -3.73
CA ALA A 482 20.61 12.99 -2.76
C ALA A 482 21.22 13.11 -1.35
N ALA A 483 22.01 12.12 -0.92
CA ALA A 483 22.72 12.15 0.35
C ALA A 483 23.73 13.32 0.43
N VAL A 484 24.49 13.54 -0.64
CA VAL A 484 25.43 14.67 -0.73
C VAL A 484 24.68 16.01 -0.71
N SER A 485 23.56 16.15 -1.41
CA SER A 485 22.75 17.37 -1.39
C SER A 485 22.16 17.63 0.00
N SER A 486 21.66 16.60 0.68
CA SER A 486 21.14 16.70 2.05
C SER A 486 22.21 17.11 3.06
N ALA A 487 23.47 16.74 2.83
CA ALA A 487 24.60 17.17 3.65
C ALA A 487 24.82 18.70 3.66
N LEU A 488 24.26 19.41 2.68
CA LEU A 488 24.46 20.84 2.45
C LEU A 488 23.26 21.70 2.87
N THR A 489 22.16 21.08 3.33
CA THR A 489 20.89 21.73 3.68
C THR A 489 20.61 21.60 5.17
N ASP A 490 20.43 22.72 5.88
CA ASP A 490 20.01 22.77 7.29
C ASP A 490 18.47 22.79 7.34
N ASP A 491 17.82 21.62 7.39
CA ASP A 491 16.36 21.51 7.62
C ASP A 491 16.08 20.89 8.99
N ASP A 492 15.58 21.72 9.92
CA ASP A 492 15.38 21.45 11.36
C ASP A 492 13.90 21.13 11.71
N ASP A 493 13.20 20.30 10.93
CA ASP A 493 11.81 19.90 11.25
C ASP A 493 11.70 18.40 11.67
N ASP A 494 11.63 18.17 12.99
CA ASP A 494 11.65 16.84 13.64
C ASP A 494 10.42 15.96 13.29
N ASP A 495 9.21 16.54 13.13
CA ASP A 495 7.99 15.77 12.84
C ASP A 495 7.95 15.25 11.38
N TYR A 496 8.65 15.94 10.46
CA TYR A 496 8.80 15.52 9.06
C TYR A 496 9.80 14.36 8.93
N LEU A 497 10.74 14.25 9.87
CA LEU A 497 11.83 13.27 9.85
C LEU A 497 11.32 11.81 9.97
N HIS A 498 10.39 11.52 10.89
CA HIS A 498 9.91 10.14 11.11
C HIS A 498 9.10 9.57 9.94
N THR A 499 8.23 10.39 9.33
CA THR A 499 7.44 9.98 8.16
C THR A 499 8.35 9.78 6.94
N SER A 500 9.38 10.62 6.80
CA SER A 500 10.42 10.50 5.77
C SER A 500 11.27 9.23 5.92
N ILE A 501 11.66 8.85 7.14
CA ILE A 501 12.47 7.64 7.38
C ILE A 501 11.69 6.36 7.03
N SER A 502 10.41 6.26 7.42
CA SER A 502 9.58 5.09 7.09
C SER A 502 9.38 4.94 5.57
N ALA A 503 9.08 6.05 4.89
CA ALA A 503 8.95 6.07 3.43
C ALA A 503 10.27 5.72 2.73
N MET A 504 11.41 6.13 3.29
CA MET A 504 12.73 5.76 2.78
C MET A 504 13.01 4.26 2.95
N ASP A 505 12.70 3.66 4.10
CA ASP A 505 12.92 2.22 4.34
C ASP A 505 12.07 1.35 3.38
N GLU A 506 10.82 1.72 3.12
CA GLU A 506 9.96 1.04 2.14
C GLU A 506 10.52 1.17 0.70
N ARG A 507 10.99 2.37 0.32
CA ARG A 507 11.62 2.61 -0.97
C ARG A 507 12.89 1.78 -1.15
N LEU A 508 13.77 1.77 -0.15
CA LEU A 508 15.01 0.99 -0.18
C LEU A 508 14.73 -0.52 -0.21
N SER A 509 13.67 -0.99 0.45
CA SER A 509 13.21 -2.37 0.35
C SER A 509 12.82 -2.75 -1.08
N SER A 510 12.11 -1.86 -1.78
CA SER A 510 11.75 -2.07 -3.20
C SER A 510 12.99 -2.04 -4.12
N TYR A 511 13.94 -1.13 -3.89
CA TYR A 511 15.21 -1.12 -4.63
C TYR A 511 16.05 -2.37 -4.40
N ALA A 512 16.01 -2.95 -3.20
CA ALA A 512 16.72 -4.17 -2.90
C ALA A 512 16.18 -5.37 -3.69
N LEU A 513 14.88 -5.44 -3.97
CA LEU A 513 14.33 -6.46 -4.87
C LEU A 513 14.96 -6.34 -6.27
N ILE A 514 15.06 -5.13 -6.82
CA ILE A 514 15.70 -4.87 -8.13
C ILE A 514 17.17 -5.30 -8.08
N ALA A 515 17.89 -4.95 -7.02
CA ALA A 515 19.27 -5.35 -6.81
C ALA A 515 19.44 -6.87 -6.76
N ARG A 516 18.53 -7.58 -6.09
CA ARG A 516 18.52 -9.04 -5.99
C ARG A 516 18.19 -9.71 -7.34
N GLY A 517 17.37 -9.05 -8.17
CA GLY A 517 17.15 -9.45 -9.57
C GLY A 517 18.42 -9.43 -10.44
N ALA A 518 19.44 -8.67 -10.05
CA ALA A 518 20.75 -8.57 -10.70
C ALA A 518 21.90 -8.65 -9.70
N ILE A 519 21.83 -9.65 -8.81
CA ILE A 519 22.73 -9.76 -7.65
C ILE A 519 24.22 -9.84 -8.03
N ASP A 520 24.50 -10.36 -9.22
CA ASP A 520 25.82 -10.52 -9.81
C ASP A 520 26.48 -9.22 -10.23
N VAL A 521 25.67 -8.21 -10.55
CA VAL A 521 26.11 -6.84 -10.83
C VAL A 521 26.04 -6.00 -9.55
N ALA A 522 24.99 -6.17 -8.75
CA ALA A 522 24.72 -5.34 -7.58
C ALA A 522 25.77 -5.49 -6.47
N ILE A 523 26.15 -6.73 -6.09
CA ILE A 523 27.13 -6.95 -5.01
C ILE A 523 28.51 -6.40 -5.39
N PRO A 524 29.10 -6.69 -6.58
CA PRO A 524 30.37 -6.11 -6.98
C PRO A 524 30.34 -4.57 -7.07
N LEU A 525 29.22 -3.98 -7.49
CA LEU A 525 29.05 -2.53 -7.49
C LEU A 525 29.15 -1.96 -6.07
N LEU A 526 28.41 -2.52 -5.11
CA LEU A 526 28.45 -2.09 -3.72
C LEU A 526 29.85 -2.26 -3.12
N MET A 527 30.50 -3.40 -3.36
CA MET A 527 31.88 -3.65 -2.91
C MET A 527 32.86 -2.57 -3.42
N ARG A 528 32.76 -2.22 -4.71
CA ARG A 528 33.59 -1.17 -5.30
C ARG A 528 33.33 0.19 -4.64
N LEU A 529 32.07 0.57 -4.48
CA LEU A 529 31.68 1.85 -3.89
C LEU A 529 32.16 1.98 -2.44
N PHE A 530 31.94 0.95 -1.60
CA PHE A 530 32.49 0.94 -0.24
C PHE A 530 34.02 1.03 -0.22
N SER A 531 34.71 0.25 -1.07
CA SER A 531 36.17 0.31 -1.15
C SER A 531 36.66 1.72 -1.51
N GLU A 532 36.05 2.38 -2.48
CA GLU A 532 36.39 3.75 -2.87
C GLU A 532 36.18 4.75 -1.71
N ARG A 533 35.04 4.65 -1.00
CA ARG A 533 34.74 5.56 0.14
C ARG A 533 35.63 5.29 1.34
N PHE A 534 35.89 4.04 1.69
CA PHE A 534 36.80 3.70 2.79
C PHE A 534 38.24 4.15 2.51
N VAL A 535 38.73 4.02 1.28
CA VAL A 535 40.05 4.55 0.90
C VAL A 535 40.10 6.07 1.05
N ARG A 536 39.06 6.80 0.63
CA ARG A 536 38.97 8.25 0.82
C ARG A 536 38.95 8.65 2.30
N LEU A 537 38.23 7.91 3.14
CA LEU A 537 38.21 8.13 4.59
C LEU A 537 39.58 7.84 5.24
N ASP A 538 40.28 6.80 4.81
CA ASP A 538 41.61 6.48 5.35
C ASP A 538 42.68 7.49 4.92
N GLN A 539 42.53 8.12 3.74
CA GLN A 539 43.41 9.18 3.23
C GLN A 539 43.13 10.58 3.82
N GLY A 540 41.92 10.82 4.34
CA GLY A 540 41.47 12.12 4.88
C GLY A 540 42.05 12.52 6.24
N ARG A 541 43.06 11.82 6.77
CA ARG A 541 43.66 12.15 8.08
C ARG A 541 44.34 13.53 8.06
N GLY A 542 43.62 14.59 8.45
CA GLY A 542 44.17 15.92 8.69
C GLY A 542 43.48 17.09 7.97
N VAL A 543 42.51 16.83 7.10
CA VAL A 543 41.61 17.84 6.50
C VAL A 543 40.19 17.45 6.89
N THR A 544 39.37 18.39 7.36
CA THR A 544 37.97 18.17 7.75
C THR A 544 37.31 17.16 6.82
N TYR A 545 36.89 16.01 7.35
CA TYR A 545 36.20 14.99 6.56
C TYR A 545 35.00 15.65 5.89
N PRO A 546 34.83 15.55 4.55
CA PRO A 546 33.67 16.14 3.91
C PRO A 546 32.46 15.40 4.42
N THR A 547 31.53 16.10 5.08
CA THR A 547 30.22 15.58 5.51
C THR A 547 29.55 14.76 4.39
N GLU A 548 29.76 15.18 3.14
CA GLU A 548 29.40 14.47 1.91
C GLU A 548 29.80 12.98 1.90
N ILE A 549 31.04 12.62 2.25
CA ILE A 549 31.51 11.23 2.22
C ILE A 549 30.83 10.41 3.32
N LEU A 550 30.56 11.02 4.47
CA LEU A 550 29.89 10.36 5.58
C LEU A 550 28.41 10.07 5.23
N GLU A 551 27.73 11.01 4.57
CA GLU A 551 26.38 10.80 4.05
C GLU A 551 26.35 9.75 2.92
N GLU A 552 27.36 9.72 2.03
CA GLU A 552 27.48 8.64 1.04
C GLU A 552 27.62 7.27 1.72
N VAL A 553 28.46 7.15 2.76
CA VAL A 553 28.64 5.88 3.49
C VAL A 553 27.37 5.51 4.25
N TYR A 554 26.67 6.48 4.86
CA TYR A 554 25.37 6.29 5.49
C TYR A 554 24.37 5.66 4.51
N SER A 555 24.19 6.26 3.33
CA SER A 555 23.27 5.73 2.31
C SER A 555 23.69 4.36 1.78
N LEU A 556 25.00 4.13 1.56
CA LEU A 556 25.50 2.82 1.15
C LEU A 556 25.22 1.73 2.20
N LEU A 557 25.34 2.03 3.49
CA LEU A 557 25.04 1.07 4.57
C LEU A 557 23.56 0.68 4.55
N LEU A 558 22.66 1.64 4.37
CA LEU A 558 21.23 1.37 4.27
C LEU A 558 20.90 0.51 3.04
N ILE A 559 21.36 0.93 1.85
CA ILE A 559 21.16 0.20 0.60
C ILE A 559 21.70 -1.23 0.73
N ALA A 560 22.95 -1.39 1.18
CA ALA A 560 23.57 -2.71 1.30
C ALA A 560 22.83 -3.61 2.30
N GLY A 561 22.37 -3.04 3.42
CA GLY A 561 21.59 -3.78 4.42
C GLY A 561 20.30 -4.35 3.86
N HIS A 562 19.52 -3.57 3.10
CA HIS A 562 18.32 -4.09 2.42
C HIS A 562 18.68 -5.12 1.34
N VAL A 563 19.76 -4.93 0.57
CA VAL A 563 20.16 -5.88 -0.48
C VAL A 563 20.51 -7.25 0.10
N VAL A 564 21.30 -7.28 1.18
CA VAL A 564 21.84 -8.54 1.72
C VAL A 564 20.92 -9.24 2.72
N ALA A 565 19.95 -8.56 3.33
CA ALA A 565 19.09 -9.17 4.35
C ALA A 565 17.67 -8.59 4.33
N ASP A 566 16.70 -9.42 4.69
CA ASP A 566 15.30 -9.02 4.87
C ASP A 566 15.04 -8.49 6.29
N GLU A 567 13.87 -7.88 6.49
CA GLU A 567 13.43 -7.48 7.81
C GLU A 567 13.12 -8.68 8.73
N GLY A 568 13.45 -8.52 10.01
CA GLY A 568 13.39 -9.55 11.03
C GLY A 568 12.22 -9.46 12.00
N GLU A 569 11.25 -8.59 11.72
CA GLU A 569 10.14 -8.35 12.64
C GLU A 569 9.12 -9.51 12.56
N GLY A 570 8.96 -10.26 13.65
CA GLY A 570 7.98 -11.34 13.80
C GLY A 570 8.47 -12.75 13.46
N GLU A 571 9.37 -12.91 12.49
CA GLU A 571 9.91 -14.20 12.06
C GLU A 571 11.45 -14.18 11.95
N THR A 572 12.08 -15.36 11.88
CA THR A 572 13.53 -15.47 11.62
C THR A 572 13.78 -15.35 10.11
N PRO A 573 14.49 -14.31 9.64
CA PRO A 573 14.74 -14.08 8.24
C PRO A 573 15.69 -15.15 7.72
N LEU A 574 15.49 -15.50 6.46
CA LEU A 574 16.37 -16.38 5.72
C LEU A 574 17.31 -15.53 4.85
N VAL A 575 18.41 -16.13 4.41
CA VAL A 575 19.26 -15.50 3.38
C VAL A 575 18.39 -15.23 2.14
N PRO A 576 18.40 -14.04 1.54
CA PRO A 576 17.63 -13.77 0.32
C PRO A 576 17.90 -14.81 -0.78
N TYR A 577 16.84 -15.26 -1.45
CA TYR A 577 16.92 -16.38 -2.41
C TYR A 577 17.91 -16.12 -3.56
N ALA A 578 17.98 -14.89 -4.07
CA ALA A 578 18.92 -14.50 -5.12
C ALA A 578 20.39 -14.76 -4.72
N ILE A 579 20.76 -14.52 -3.46
CA ILE A 579 22.10 -14.78 -2.95
C ILE A 579 22.37 -16.29 -2.88
N GLN A 580 21.38 -17.07 -2.44
CA GLN A 580 21.50 -18.52 -2.34
C GLN A 580 21.66 -19.19 -3.71
N SER A 581 20.94 -18.70 -4.71
CA SER A 581 20.88 -19.31 -6.05
C SER A 581 22.03 -18.90 -6.96
N TYR A 582 22.46 -17.64 -6.92
CA TYR A 582 23.44 -17.15 -7.88
C TYR A 582 24.88 -17.53 -7.53
N PHE A 583 25.29 -17.42 -6.26
CA PHE A 583 26.66 -17.69 -5.83
C PHE A 583 26.89 -19.18 -5.51
N ALA A 584 26.10 -20.07 -6.10
CA ALA A 584 26.00 -21.48 -5.72
C ALA A 584 27.15 -22.40 -6.18
N ASP A 585 28.16 -21.83 -6.81
CA ASP A 585 29.33 -22.56 -7.29
C ASP A 585 30.43 -22.61 -6.23
N ASN A 586 31.37 -23.56 -6.39
CA ASN A 586 32.51 -23.88 -5.52
C ASN A 586 33.48 -22.69 -5.25
N ILE A 587 32.99 -21.62 -4.64
CA ILE A 587 33.76 -20.46 -4.19
C ILE A 587 34.21 -20.75 -2.76
N GLU A 588 35.50 -20.60 -2.48
CA GLU A 588 36.01 -20.64 -1.11
C GLU A 588 35.25 -19.61 -0.25
N ALA A 589 34.85 -19.98 0.97
CA ALA A 589 33.94 -19.17 1.77
C ALA A 589 34.44 -17.72 1.98
N ASP A 590 35.75 -17.50 2.09
CA ASP A 590 36.38 -16.18 2.24
C ASP A 590 36.36 -15.33 0.96
N LYS A 591 36.11 -15.93 -0.21
CA LYS A 591 35.99 -15.26 -1.51
C LYS A 591 34.55 -15.02 -1.94
N HIS A 592 33.57 -15.51 -1.18
CA HIS A 592 32.16 -15.29 -1.49
C HIS A 592 31.83 -13.79 -1.46
N PRO A 593 31.27 -13.18 -2.52
CA PRO A 593 31.10 -11.72 -2.61
C PRO A 593 30.32 -11.10 -1.46
N VAL A 594 29.25 -11.75 -1.00
CA VAL A 594 28.47 -11.29 0.17
C VAL A 594 29.27 -11.37 1.47
N ILE A 595 30.16 -12.35 1.62
CA ILE A 595 31.05 -12.45 2.79
C ILE A 595 32.07 -11.32 2.74
N VAL A 596 32.71 -11.09 1.59
CA VAL A 596 33.70 -10.00 1.43
C VAL A 596 33.07 -8.64 1.71
N LEU A 597 31.88 -8.37 1.15
CA LEU A 597 31.12 -7.15 1.42
C LEU A 597 30.79 -7.01 2.91
N SER A 598 30.18 -8.03 3.51
CA SER A 598 29.82 -8.03 4.94
C SER A 598 31.04 -7.83 5.84
N SER A 599 32.13 -8.55 5.58
CA SER A 599 33.39 -8.40 6.32
C SER A 599 33.99 -7.01 6.17
N SER A 600 33.90 -6.37 5.00
CA SER A 600 34.38 -5.01 4.80
C SER A 600 33.58 -3.99 5.64
N ILE A 601 32.25 -4.14 5.71
CA ILE A 601 31.37 -3.29 6.51
C ILE A 601 31.60 -3.53 8.01
N ILE A 602 31.72 -4.79 8.45
CA ILE A 602 32.00 -5.12 9.86
C ILE A 602 33.37 -4.57 10.29
N ARG A 603 34.41 -4.67 9.44
CA ARG A 603 35.72 -4.08 9.72
C ARG A 603 35.68 -2.56 9.77
N PHE A 604 34.85 -1.93 8.94
CA PHE A 604 34.60 -0.49 9.06
C PHE A 604 33.93 -0.17 10.39
N ALA A 605 32.86 -0.88 10.76
CA ALA A 605 32.16 -0.71 12.03
C ALA A 605 33.08 -0.94 13.25
N GLU A 606 34.01 -1.88 13.18
CA GLU A 606 35.01 -2.13 14.23
C GLU A 606 35.91 -0.92 14.49
N LYS A 607 36.17 -0.06 13.49
CA LYS A 607 36.93 1.19 13.68
C LYS A 607 36.24 2.13 14.67
N SER A 608 34.92 2.03 14.89
CA SER A 608 34.20 2.84 15.89
C SER A 608 34.62 2.55 17.35
N LEU A 609 35.29 1.42 17.59
CA LEU A 609 35.78 1.06 18.93
C LEU A 609 37.01 1.88 19.33
N ASP A 610 37.80 2.34 18.36
CA ASP A 610 38.93 3.24 18.59
C ASP A 610 38.44 4.66 18.89
N ALA A 611 38.89 5.23 20.01
CA ALA A 611 38.37 6.51 20.50
C ALA A 611 38.69 7.69 19.59
N GLU A 612 39.86 7.68 18.93
CA GLU A 612 40.28 8.75 18.01
C GLU A 612 39.47 8.69 16.71
N LEU A 613 39.35 7.51 16.12
CA LEU A 613 38.54 7.31 14.90
C LEU A 613 37.06 7.55 15.16
N ARG A 614 36.54 7.16 16.33
CA ARG A 614 35.16 7.41 16.74
C ARG A 614 34.81 8.88 16.73
N ALA A 615 35.63 9.72 17.38
CA ALA A 615 35.41 11.16 17.45
C ALA A 615 35.49 11.86 16.08
N LEU A 616 36.20 11.24 15.13
CA LEU A 616 36.54 11.84 13.84
C LEU A 616 35.57 11.45 12.71
N VAL A 617 35.09 10.20 12.71
CA VAL A 617 34.34 9.61 11.59
C VAL A 617 32.92 9.20 11.99
N PHE A 618 32.70 8.73 13.22
CA PHE A 618 31.44 8.08 13.62
C PHE A 618 30.51 9.07 14.32
N SER A 619 29.84 9.92 13.53
CA SER A 619 28.72 10.73 14.01
C SER A 619 27.57 9.86 14.55
N PRO A 620 26.67 10.38 15.42
CA PRO A 620 25.50 9.63 15.90
C PRO A 620 24.68 9.03 14.75
N ARG A 621 24.37 9.83 13.72
CA ARG A 621 23.64 9.41 12.51
C ARG A 621 24.35 8.30 11.73
N LEU A 622 25.67 8.38 11.54
CA LEU A 622 26.40 7.28 10.89
C LEU A 622 26.40 6.02 11.77
N MET A 623 26.48 6.20 13.09
CA MET A 623 26.42 5.09 14.03
C MET A 623 25.03 4.41 14.03
N GLU A 624 23.96 5.16 13.80
CA GLU A 624 22.62 4.59 13.60
C GLU A 624 22.58 3.67 12.39
N ALA A 625 23.11 4.09 11.23
CA ALA A 625 23.18 3.22 10.05
C ALA A 625 24.04 1.97 10.29
N VAL A 626 25.15 2.08 11.03
CA VAL A 626 25.98 0.94 11.42
C VAL A 626 25.22 -0.03 12.31
N VAL A 627 24.58 0.45 13.38
CA VAL A 627 23.80 -0.38 14.31
C VAL A 627 22.62 -1.02 13.59
N TRP A 628 21.93 -0.27 12.73
CA TRP A 628 20.80 -0.75 11.95
C TRP A 628 21.23 -1.86 10.99
N PHE A 629 22.36 -1.69 10.29
CA PHE A 629 22.91 -2.70 9.40
C PHE A 629 23.27 -3.97 10.18
N LEU A 630 23.98 -3.83 11.29
CA LEU A 630 24.38 -4.97 12.14
C LEU A 630 23.16 -5.69 12.72
N ALA A 631 22.11 -4.97 13.10
CA ALA A 631 20.88 -5.55 13.62
C ALA A 631 20.20 -6.44 12.57
N ARG A 632 19.97 -5.88 11.36
CA ARG A 632 19.37 -6.61 10.25
C ARG A 632 20.24 -7.77 9.76
N TRP A 633 21.54 -7.53 9.62
CA TRP A 633 22.50 -8.54 9.16
C TRP A 633 22.67 -9.70 10.14
N SER A 634 22.81 -9.42 11.43
CA SER A 634 23.07 -10.45 12.44
C SER A 634 21.93 -11.45 12.56
N HIS A 635 20.69 -10.99 12.42
CA HIS A 635 19.50 -11.83 12.45
C HIS A 635 19.45 -12.87 11.31
N THR A 636 20.11 -12.57 10.18
CA THR A 636 20.17 -13.47 9.02
C THR A 636 21.42 -14.36 9.02
N TYR A 637 22.59 -13.78 9.29
CA TYR A 637 23.88 -14.42 9.01
C TYR A 637 24.66 -14.87 10.26
N LEU A 638 24.41 -14.28 11.42
CA LEU A 638 25.24 -14.53 12.61
C LEU A 638 24.82 -15.84 13.26
N MET A 639 25.73 -16.82 13.24
CA MET A 639 25.56 -18.12 13.90
C MET A 639 24.22 -18.79 13.56
N HIS A 640 23.72 -18.75 12.33
CA HIS A 640 22.41 -19.31 11.99
C HIS A 640 22.30 -20.81 12.35
N PRO A 641 21.19 -21.28 12.96
CA PRO A 641 21.06 -22.67 13.39
C PRO A 641 21.04 -23.63 12.19
N GLU A 642 21.82 -24.71 12.25
CA GLU A 642 21.77 -25.78 11.26
C GLU A 642 20.44 -26.57 11.39
N GLU A 643 19.36 -26.12 10.73
CA GLU A 643 18.18 -26.98 10.57
C GLU A 643 18.45 -28.07 9.52
N ILE A 644 18.97 -29.22 9.96
CA ILE A 644 18.92 -30.46 9.18
C ILE A 644 17.51 -31.03 9.30
N LYS A 645 16.59 -30.62 8.43
CA LYS A 645 15.37 -31.39 8.13
C LYS A 645 15.60 -32.20 6.87
N GLU A 646 16.19 -33.38 7.01
CA GLU A 646 16.09 -34.45 6.04
C GLU A 646 14.65 -34.96 6.03
N GLY A 647 13.76 -34.29 5.29
CA GLY A 647 12.35 -34.63 5.18
C GLY A 647 11.94 -34.88 3.73
N ASN A 648 11.93 -36.16 3.33
CA ASN A 648 11.30 -36.74 2.13
C ASN A 648 11.65 -36.07 0.77
N LEU A 649 12.89 -36.24 0.34
CA LEU A 649 13.39 -35.86 -0.99
C LEU A 649 13.07 -36.94 -2.04
N ALA A 650 11.93 -36.80 -2.71
CA ALA A 650 11.63 -37.56 -3.92
C ALA A 650 11.02 -36.64 -4.99
N HIS A 651 11.85 -35.83 -5.66
CA HIS A 651 11.89 -35.77 -7.15
C HIS A 651 12.88 -34.78 -7.81
N ASP A 652 13.68 -33.98 -7.11
CA ASP A 652 14.65 -33.06 -7.76
C ASP A 652 15.95 -32.94 -6.93
N GLN A 653 16.86 -33.92 -7.05
CA GLN A 653 17.96 -34.10 -6.11
C GLN A 653 19.15 -33.15 -6.35
N ASP A 654 19.56 -32.86 -7.58
CA ASP A 654 20.84 -32.16 -7.83
C ASP A 654 20.79 -30.65 -7.55
N HIS A 655 19.75 -29.93 -8.00
CA HIS A 655 19.63 -28.48 -7.77
C HIS A 655 19.41 -28.12 -6.30
N GLN A 656 18.63 -28.92 -5.56
CA GLN A 656 18.41 -28.69 -4.12
C GLN A 656 19.65 -28.99 -3.29
N LEU A 657 20.45 -30.00 -3.66
CA LEU A 657 21.71 -30.31 -2.99
C LEU A 657 22.74 -29.19 -3.16
N GLN A 658 22.83 -28.57 -4.34
CA GLN A 658 23.76 -27.46 -4.61
C GLN A 658 23.38 -26.18 -3.85
N LEU A 659 22.08 -25.83 -3.82
CA LEU A 659 21.55 -24.74 -3.00
C LEU A 659 21.85 -24.96 -1.49
N LEU A 660 21.71 -26.20 -1.02
CA LEU A 660 22.00 -26.57 0.36
C LEU A 660 23.50 -26.43 0.71
N GLN A 661 24.40 -26.79 -0.22
CA GLN A 661 25.86 -26.68 -0.03
C GLN A 661 26.32 -25.23 0.03
N THR A 662 25.77 -24.36 -0.83
CA THR A 662 26.08 -22.93 -0.87
C THR A 662 25.61 -22.21 0.38
N ARG A 663 24.36 -22.48 0.79
CA ARG A 663 23.80 -21.98 2.05
C ARG A 663 24.66 -22.38 3.24
N LYS A 664 25.16 -23.62 3.26
CA LYS A 664 26.09 -24.10 4.30
C LYS A 664 27.41 -23.32 4.26
N GLY A 665 28.04 -23.12 3.12
CA GLY A 665 29.30 -22.37 3.02
C GLY A 665 29.18 -20.93 3.53
N LEU A 666 28.13 -20.22 3.12
CA LEU A 666 27.84 -18.85 3.51
C LEU A 666 27.56 -18.71 5.02
N LEU A 667 26.66 -19.54 5.55
CA LEU A 667 26.27 -19.49 6.96
C LEU A 667 27.35 -20.05 7.89
N ASN A 668 28.20 -20.99 7.43
CA ASN A 668 29.29 -21.53 8.23
C ASN A 668 30.40 -20.51 8.49
N PHE A 669 30.66 -19.57 7.58
CA PHE A 669 31.73 -18.58 7.73
C PHE A 669 31.50 -17.69 8.97
N PHE A 670 30.27 -17.18 9.12
CA PHE A 670 29.83 -16.46 10.32
C PHE A 670 29.19 -17.39 11.37
N GLY A 671 29.36 -18.70 11.20
CA GLY A 671 28.91 -19.75 12.11
C GLY A 671 29.77 -19.85 13.37
N GLU A 672 29.33 -20.70 14.30
CA GLU A 672 29.94 -20.87 15.63
C GLU A 672 31.43 -21.25 15.58
N ARG A 673 31.85 -22.01 14.55
CA ARG A 673 33.17 -22.66 14.48
C ARG A 673 34.26 -21.84 13.78
N ILE A 674 33.91 -20.74 13.10
CA ILE A 674 34.84 -19.98 12.26
C ILE A 674 34.97 -18.55 12.78
N GLN A 675 34.27 -17.56 12.20
CA GLN A 675 34.38 -16.15 12.61
C GLN A 675 33.23 -15.65 13.48
N GLY A 676 32.14 -16.42 13.62
CA GLY A 676 30.92 -15.98 14.30
C GLY A 676 31.17 -15.43 15.70
N ARG A 677 32.02 -16.08 16.52
CA ARG A 677 32.31 -15.63 17.89
C ARG A 677 33.07 -14.30 17.93
N LEU A 678 34.00 -14.08 16.99
CA LEU A 678 34.76 -12.83 16.89
C LEU A 678 33.83 -11.68 16.49
N VAL A 679 32.98 -11.92 15.48
CA VAL A 679 32.00 -10.92 15.02
C VAL A 679 30.97 -10.60 16.11
N LEU A 680 30.47 -11.61 16.83
CA LEU A 680 29.58 -11.42 17.98
C LEU A 680 30.22 -10.51 19.04
N ASP A 681 31.50 -10.73 19.36
CA ASP A 681 32.23 -9.88 20.31
C ASP A 681 32.42 -8.44 19.82
N ILE A 682 32.70 -8.24 18.53
CA ILE A 682 32.76 -6.91 17.91
C ILE A 682 31.40 -6.20 18.05
N ILE A 683 30.30 -6.88 17.72
CA ILE A 683 28.95 -6.32 17.81
C ILE A 683 28.62 -5.91 19.26
N VAL A 684 28.93 -6.76 20.24
CA VAL A 684 28.70 -6.45 21.66
C VAL A 684 29.52 -5.24 22.10
N ARG A 685 30.80 -5.16 21.72
CA ARG A 685 31.66 -3.99 22.01
C ARG A 685 31.13 -2.71 21.36
N ILE A 686 30.57 -2.82 20.16
CA ILE A 686 29.91 -1.71 19.46
C ILE A 686 28.68 -1.27 20.25
N SER A 687 27.82 -2.19 20.68
CA SER A 687 26.63 -1.87 21.50
C SER A 687 27.00 -1.19 22.82
N ILE A 688 28.08 -1.61 23.49
CA ILE A 688 28.58 -0.92 24.69
C ILE A 688 29.02 0.50 24.33
N THR A 689 29.73 0.66 23.22
CA THR A 689 30.22 1.95 22.74
C THR A 689 29.09 2.92 22.45
N THR A 690 28.00 2.47 21.80
CA THR A 690 26.83 3.33 21.51
C THR A 690 26.11 3.77 22.78
N LEU A 691 25.94 2.88 23.75
CA LEU A 691 25.28 3.22 25.02
C LEU A 691 26.12 4.14 25.91
N MET A 692 27.45 4.08 25.82
CA MET A 692 28.36 4.74 26.74
C MET A 692 29.01 6.01 26.19
N SER A 693 29.29 6.06 24.89
CA SER A 693 30.05 7.16 24.26
C SER A 693 29.17 8.20 23.56
N TYR A 694 27.86 7.95 23.45
CA TYR A 694 26.88 8.84 22.81
C TYR A 694 25.74 9.19 23.79
N PRO A 695 26.04 9.94 24.86
CA PRO A 695 25.01 10.33 25.83
C PRO A 695 24.04 11.34 25.20
N GLY A 696 22.73 11.12 25.37
CA GLY A 696 21.68 12.02 24.87
C GLY A 696 21.10 11.64 23.50
N GLU A 697 21.81 10.82 22.71
CA GLU A 697 21.37 10.34 21.40
C GLU A 697 20.29 9.25 21.55
N LYS A 698 19.02 9.67 21.65
CA LYS A 698 17.92 8.77 22.00
C LYS A 698 17.66 7.72 20.93
N ASP A 699 17.71 8.08 19.65
CA ASP A 699 17.37 7.18 18.54
C ASP A 699 18.43 6.11 18.33
N LEU A 700 19.72 6.47 18.33
CA LEU A 700 20.82 5.52 18.37
C LEU A 700 20.74 4.53 19.54
N GLN A 701 20.41 5.02 20.74
CA GLN A 701 20.25 4.17 21.92
C GLN A 701 19.01 3.27 21.81
N ALA A 702 17.90 3.79 21.28
CA ALA A 702 16.68 3.02 21.03
C ALA A 702 16.96 1.87 20.06
N LEU A 703 17.60 2.18 18.92
CA LEU A 703 17.98 1.21 17.90
C LEU A 703 18.90 0.12 18.46
N THR A 704 19.88 0.51 19.28
CA THR A 704 20.79 -0.43 19.96
C THR A 704 20.01 -1.38 20.88
N CYS A 705 19.13 -0.84 21.73
CA CYS A 705 18.40 -1.63 22.72
C CYS A 705 17.30 -2.50 22.12
N TYR A 706 16.46 -1.94 21.24
CA TYR A 706 15.25 -2.61 20.73
C TYR A 706 15.50 -3.48 19.51
N ARG A 707 16.48 -3.14 18.66
CA ARG A 707 16.78 -3.91 17.44
C ARG A 707 18.03 -4.75 17.58
N LEU A 708 19.21 -4.13 17.76
CA LEU A 708 20.48 -4.87 17.72
C LEU A 708 20.63 -5.87 18.85
N LEU A 709 20.58 -5.41 20.10
CA LEU A 709 20.78 -6.27 21.27
C LEU A 709 19.66 -7.31 21.39
N HIS A 710 18.43 -6.92 21.07
CA HIS A 710 17.29 -7.83 21.07
C HIS A 710 17.48 -8.98 20.06
N ALA A 711 17.91 -8.68 18.82
CA ALA A 711 18.18 -9.69 17.79
C ALA A 711 19.19 -10.75 18.26
N LEU A 712 20.25 -10.33 18.97
CA LEU A 712 21.28 -11.26 19.49
C LEU A 712 20.73 -12.27 20.52
N VAL A 713 19.70 -11.91 21.29
CA VAL A 713 19.17 -12.74 22.37
C VAL A 713 17.90 -13.50 22.01
N GLN A 714 17.43 -13.40 20.76
CA GLN A 714 16.27 -14.18 20.29
C GLN A 714 16.57 -15.68 20.20
N HIS A 715 17.83 -16.02 19.90
CA HIS A 715 18.24 -17.40 19.69
C HIS A 715 19.11 -17.95 20.82
N LYS A 716 18.69 -19.09 21.38
CA LYS A 716 19.32 -19.73 22.54
C LYS A 716 20.80 -20.06 22.32
N HIS A 717 21.20 -20.48 21.12
CA HIS A 717 22.58 -20.86 20.83
C HIS A 717 23.53 -19.65 20.82
N ILE A 718 23.08 -18.48 20.33
CA ILE A 718 23.84 -17.22 20.43
C ILE A 718 24.02 -16.82 21.89
N CYS A 719 22.96 -16.97 22.71
CA CYS A 719 23.02 -16.70 24.14
C CYS A 719 24.11 -17.51 24.87
N VAL A 720 24.33 -18.78 24.50
CA VAL A 720 25.43 -19.59 25.07
C VAL A 720 26.79 -18.92 24.84
N HIS A 721 27.00 -18.41 23.63
CA HIS A 721 28.23 -17.73 23.26
C HIS A 721 28.38 -16.37 23.93
N LEU A 722 27.30 -15.59 24.11
CA LEU A 722 27.33 -14.31 24.82
C LEU A 722 27.94 -14.44 26.23
N PHE A 723 27.55 -15.45 27.00
CA PHE A 723 28.12 -15.67 28.35
C PHE A 723 29.60 -16.06 28.37
N SER A 724 30.13 -16.51 27.23
CA SER A 724 31.55 -16.81 27.05
C SER A 724 32.41 -15.58 26.73
N LEU A 725 31.78 -14.42 26.50
CA LEU A 725 32.45 -13.18 26.13
C LEU A 725 32.63 -12.28 27.36
N ASP A 726 33.85 -11.78 27.55
CA ASP A 726 34.14 -10.81 28.61
C ASP A 726 33.44 -9.48 28.35
N SER A 727 33.27 -9.09 27.07
CA SER A 727 32.51 -7.90 26.67
C SER A 727 31.06 -7.94 27.15
N TRP A 728 30.37 -9.08 27.04
CA TRP A 728 28.99 -9.24 27.53
C TRP A 728 28.90 -9.15 29.06
N ARG A 729 29.87 -9.75 29.76
CA ARG A 729 29.97 -9.65 31.23
C ARG A 729 30.24 -8.22 31.67
N ASN A 730 31.06 -7.49 30.93
CA ASN A 730 31.32 -6.07 31.17
C ASN A 730 30.06 -5.23 30.97
N LEU A 731 29.25 -5.49 29.95
CA LEU A 731 27.96 -4.83 29.77
C LEU A 731 27.00 -5.10 30.95
N ALA A 732 26.88 -6.36 31.37
CA ALA A 732 26.06 -6.74 32.51
C ALA A 732 26.54 -6.08 33.82
N HIS A 733 27.86 -6.03 34.04
CA HIS A 733 28.47 -5.35 35.18
C HIS A 733 28.25 -3.83 35.12
N ALA A 734 28.44 -3.21 33.95
CA ALA A 734 28.19 -1.80 33.74
C ALA A 734 26.72 -1.45 34.03
N PHE A 735 25.77 -2.28 33.58
CA PHE A 735 24.36 -2.09 33.86
C PHE A 735 24.05 -2.13 35.37
N ALA A 736 24.63 -3.09 36.08
CA ALA A 736 24.45 -3.24 37.51
C ALA A 736 25.11 -2.11 38.33
N ASN A 737 26.31 -1.65 37.93
CA ASN A 737 27.20 -0.90 38.82
C ASN A 737 27.59 0.51 38.31
N GLU A 738 27.50 0.81 37.01
CA GLU A 738 27.93 2.09 36.47
C GLU A 738 26.80 3.13 36.41
N LYS A 739 27.17 4.40 36.67
CA LYS A 739 26.22 5.53 36.65
C LYS A 739 25.92 6.06 35.25
N SER A 740 26.76 5.78 34.27
CA SER A 740 26.61 6.19 32.87
C SER A 740 25.33 5.64 32.24
N LEU A 741 25.05 4.35 32.42
CA LEU A 741 23.84 3.69 31.90
C LEU A 741 22.55 4.12 32.65
N LEU A 742 22.67 4.80 33.79
CA LEU A 742 21.54 5.44 34.47
C LEU A 742 20.98 6.63 33.68
N LEU A 743 21.79 7.23 32.80
CA LEU A 743 21.39 8.39 31.98
C LEU A 743 20.54 7.97 30.76
N LEU A 744 20.44 6.66 30.47
CA LEU A 744 19.54 6.14 29.47
C LEU A 744 18.07 6.43 29.85
N ASN A 745 17.22 6.63 28.85
CA ASN A 745 15.78 6.73 29.07
C ASN A 745 15.23 5.44 29.72
N THR A 746 14.24 5.57 30.59
CA THR A 746 13.55 4.48 31.29
C THR A 746 13.10 3.34 30.37
N ALA A 747 12.64 3.67 29.17
CA ALA A 747 12.22 2.69 28.17
C ALA A 747 13.42 1.86 27.64
N HIS A 748 14.56 2.51 27.36
CA HIS A 748 15.79 1.85 26.91
C HIS A 748 16.39 0.98 28.01
N GLN A 749 16.35 1.43 29.26
CA GLN A 749 16.79 0.64 30.41
C GLN A 749 15.94 -0.61 30.60
N ARG A 750 14.61 -0.51 30.42
CA ARG A 750 13.70 -1.67 30.45
C ARG A 750 14.08 -2.69 29.37
N SER A 751 14.29 -2.22 28.14
CA SER A 751 14.66 -3.08 27.01
C SER A 751 16.03 -3.76 27.22
N LEU A 752 17.02 -3.02 27.72
CA LEU A 752 18.33 -3.55 28.05
C LEU A 752 18.26 -4.59 29.18
N ALA A 753 17.47 -4.33 30.23
CA ALA A 753 17.21 -5.30 31.29
C ALA A 753 16.55 -6.56 30.73
N GLN A 754 15.51 -6.42 29.89
CA GLN A 754 14.85 -7.55 29.25
C GLN A 754 15.83 -8.38 28.40
N THR A 755 16.73 -7.72 27.68
CA THR A 755 17.76 -8.36 26.86
C THR A 755 18.73 -9.16 27.72
N LEU A 756 19.30 -8.55 28.76
CA LEU A 756 20.24 -9.21 29.67
C LEU A 756 19.59 -10.44 30.33
N VAL A 757 18.32 -10.35 30.68
CA VAL A 757 17.56 -11.45 31.28
C VAL A 757 17.26 -12.54 30.25
N ARG A 758 16.79 -12.19 29.05
CA ARG A 758 16.57 -13.16 27.96
C ARG A 758 17.84 -13.92 27.62
N SER A 759 19.01 -13.25 27.68
CA SER A 759 20.29 -13.91 27.43
C SER A 759 20.53 -15.10 28.37
N THR A 760 20.04 -15.06 29.62
CA THR A 760 20.24 -16.14 30.60
C THR A 760 19.66 -17.49 30.16
N SER A 761 18.76 -17.51 29.16
CA SER A 761 18.30 -18.72 28.48
C SER A 761 19.43 -19.57 27.87
N GLY A 762 20.60 -18.96 27.60
CA GLY A 762 21.81 -19.65 27.14
C GLY A 762 22.57 -20.41 28.23
N LEU A 763 22.22 -20.25 29.52
CA LEU A 763 22.87 -20.98 30.61
C LEU A 763 22.25 -22.37 30.77
N MET A 764 23.11 -23.39 30.89
CA MET A 764 22.67 -24.80 30.95
C MET A 764 21.94 -25.17 32.26
N ASN A 765 22.20 -24.43 33.35
CA ASN A 765 21.67 -24.73 34.68
C ASN A 765 20.77 -23.60 35.19
N SER A 766 19.59 -23.94 35.71
CA SER A 766 18.64 -22.99 36.32
C SER A 766 19.26 -22.21 37.47
N ASP A 767 20.15 -22.84 38.24
CA ASP A 767 20.82 -22.19 39.36
C ASP A 767 21.80 -21.12 38.90
N ALA A 768 22.54 -21.36 37.82
CA ALA A 768 23.45 -20.36 37.23
C ALA A 768 22.66 -19.18 36.63
N SER A 769 21.51 -19.46 36.00
CA SER A 769 20.59 -18.43 35.51
C SER A 769 20.05 -17.57 36.66
N ASN A 770 19.60 -18.20 37.74
CA ASN A 770 19.07 -17.50 38.92
C ASN A 770 20.15 -16.69 39.64
N LEU A 771 21.38 -17.20 39.73
CA LEU A 771 22.52 -16.48 40.27
C LEU A 771 22.83 -15.22 39.44
N CYS A 772 22.87 -15.35 38.11
CA CYS A 772 23.13 -14.21 37.22
C CYS A 772 22.02 -13.13 37.30
N ILE A 773 20.74 -13.54 37.34
CA ILE A 773 19.61 -12.62 37.53
C ILE A 773 19.72 -11.93 38.90
N ARG A 774 20.08 -12.68 39.94
CA ARG A 774 20.27 -12.12 41.29
C ARG A 774 21.42 -11.13 41.34
N ASP A 775 22.51 -11.37 40.61
CA ASP A 775 23.66 -10.46 40.57
C ASP A 775 23.35 -9.19 39.77
N LEU A 776 22.57 -9.28 38.69
CA LEU A 776 22.06 -8.13 37.92
C LEU A 776 21.16 -7.21 38.76
N VAL A 777 20.33 -7.80 39.62
CA VAL A 777 19.33 -7.08 40.44
C VAL A 777 19.85 -6.81 41.87
N GLY A 778 20.96 -7.43 42.26
CA GLY A 778 21.45 -7.48 43.63
C GLY A 778 21.80 -6.10 44.18
N HIS A 779 22.55 -5.30 43.42
CA HIS A 779 22.88 -3.94 43.82
C HIS A 779 21.62 -3.05 43.97
N MET A 780 20.58 -3.30 43.17
CA MET A 780 19.32 -2.56 43.22
C MET A 780 18.51 -2.95 44.47
N VAL A 781 18.43 -4.24 44.78
CA VAL A 781 17.76 -4.76 45.99
C VAL A 781 18.45 -4.28 47.25
N THR A 782 19.78 -4.32 47.29
CA THR A 782 20.55 -3.79 48.43
C THR A 782 20.34 -2.29 48.59
N CYS A 783 20.38 -1.51 47.52
CA CYS A 783 20.18 -0.06 47.59
C CYS A 783 18.75 0.31 48.00
N LEU A 784 17.72 -0.39 47.49
CA LEU A 784 16.33 -0.23 47.93
C LEU A 784 16.14 -0.62 49.40
N GLY A 785 16.79 -1.71 49.83
CA GLY A 785 16.79 -2.15 51.22
C GLY A 785 17.42 -1.11 52.15
N GLU A 786 18.58 -0.58 51.78
CA GLU A 786 19.27 0.49 52.51
C GLU A 786 18.47 1.80 52.54
N LEU A 787 17.77 2.15 51.46
CA LEU A 787 16.87 3.31 51.42
C LEU A 787 15.67 3.10 52.34
N SER A 788 15.05 1.91 52.31
CA SER A 788 13.89 1.57 53.15
C SER A 788 14.22 1.54 54.66
N GLY A 789 15.47 1.27 55.01
CA GLY A 789 15.95 1.20 56.39
C GLY A 789 16.42 2.53 57.00
N LYS A 790 16.31 3.66 56.30
CA LYS A 790 16.69 4.99 56.83
C LYS A 790 15.56 5.62 57.65
N ASP A 791 15.88 6.09 58.86
CA ASP A 791 14.92 6.75 59.75
C ASP A 791 14.26 8.00 59.13
N ASP A 792 14.97 8.69 58.24
CA ASP A 792 14.49 9.88 57.50
C ASP A 792 13.96 9.58 56.09
N PHE A 793 13.46 8.35 55.85
CA PHE A 793 13.02 7.88 54.53
C PHE A 793 12.12 8.87 53.77
N LYS A 794 11.19 9.55 54.44
CA LYS A 794 10.29 10.54 53.80
C LYS A 794 11.02 11.73 53.18
N ILE A 795 12.11 12.18 53.79
CA ILE A 795 12.92 13.31 53.31
C ILE A 795 13.89 12.83 52.23
N VAL A 796 14.49 11.67 52.46
CA VAL A 796 15.44 11.01 51.55
C VAL A 796 14.77 10.59 50.24
N ALA A 797 13.57 10.02 50.29
CA ALA A 797 12.80 9.59 49.10
C ALA A 797 12.33 10.75 48.21
N GLN A 798 12.35 11.99 48.71
CA GLN A 798 12.03 13.18 47.93
C GLN A 798 13.24 13.79 47.21
N GLN A 799 14.45 13.26 47.44
CA GLN A 799 15.65 13.74 46.76
C GLN A 799 15.60 13.35 45.26
N PRO A 800 15.91 14.29 44.34
CA PRO A 800 15.86 14.03 42.89
C PRO A 800 16.67 12.80 42.47
N ASP A 801 17.85 12.62 43.06
CA ASP A 801 18.75 11.49 42.77
C ASP A 801 18.15 10.14 43.18
N ILE A 802 17.31 10.13 44.23
CA ILE A 802 16.68 8.93 44.79
C ILE A 802 15.37 8.63 44.06
N ILE A 803 14.62 9.66 43.65
CA ILE A 803 13.46 9.51 42.76
C ILE A 803 13.91 8.97 41.39
N LEU A 804 14.96 9.54 40.80
CA LEU A 804 15.52 9.08 39.52
C LEU A 804 16.02 7.63 39.64
N MET A 805 16.74 7.30 40.71
CA MET A 805 17.21 5.93 40.93
C MET A 805 16.04 4.94 41.09
N THR A 806 15.02 5.25 41.89
CA THR A 806 13.89 4.33 42.15
C THR A 806 12.93 4.19 40.96
N SER A 807 12.71 5.26 40.19
CA SER A 807 11.85 5.25 38.99
C SER A 807 12.52 4.60 37.78
N CYS A 808 13.81 4.89 37.54
CA CYS A 808 14.56 4.38 36.40
C CYS A 808 15.03 2.93 36.59
N ARG A 809 15.63 2.59 37.74
CA ARG A 809 16.15 1.24 37.97
C ARG A 809 15.05 0.26 38.38
N SER A 810 14.29 0.56 39.42
CA SER A 810 13.40 -0.43 40.03
C SER A 810 12.20 -0.72 39.14
N VAL A 811 11.33 0.26 38.89
CA VAL A 811 10.05 0.02 38.22
C VAL A 811 10.23 -0.45 36.76
N ALA A 812 11.20 0.11 36.04
CA ALA A 812 11.46 -0.29 34.66
C ALA A 812 12.01 -1.71 34.54
N CYS A 813 12.97 -2.10 35.39
CA CYS A 813 13.48 -3.47 35.40
C CYS A 813 12.41 -4.45 35.88
N TRP A 814 11.71 -4.16 36.98
CA TRP A 814 10.65 -5.01 37.54
C TRP A 814 9.52 -5.26 36.52
N ASN A 815 9.06 -4.24 35.79
CA ASN A 815 8.07 -4.42 34.71
C ASN A 815 8.63 -5.25 33.55
N GLY A 816 9.90 -5.03 33.19
CA GLY A 816 10.59 -5.84 32.18
C GLY A 816 10.70 -7.32 32.56
N PHE A 817 10.93 -7.63 33.84
CA PHE A 817 10.94 -9.00 34.38
C PHE A 817 9.56 -9.66 34.36
N VAL A 818 8.49 -8.90 34.61
CA VAL A 818 7.10 -9.40 34.64
C VAL A 818 6.59 -9.74 33.23
N GLU A 819 6.94 -8.95 32.21
CA GLU A 819 6.50 -9.16 30.82
C GLU A 819 7.15 -10.36 30.12
N LEU A 820 8.29 -10.86 30.60
CA LEU A 820 9.04 -11.96 29.98
C LEU A 820 8.56 -13.38 30.32
N GLN A 821 7.61 -13.55 31.25
CA GLN A 821 7.11 -14.87 31.66
C GLN A 821 6.09 -15.44 30.66
N VAL A 822 6.59 -16.01 29.55
CA VAL A 822 5.84 -16.91 28.64
C VAL A 822 5.55 -18.26 29.36
N PRO A 823 4.40 -18.94 29.10
CA PRO A 823 3.74 -19.80 30.09
C PRO A 823 4.23 -21.26 30.10
N GLN A 824 5.45 -21.51 30.58
CA GLN A 824 5.91 -22.89 30.76
C GLN A 824 6.23 -23.34 32.20
N ASN A 825 6.14 -22.48 33.22
CA ASN A 825 6.34 -22.94 34.60
C ASN A 825 5.43 -22.22 35.61
N LEU A 826 4.18 -22.69 35.73
CA LEU A 826 3.18 -22.21 36.69
C LEU A 826 3.58 -22.41 38.18
N GLY A 827 4.57 -23.26 38.48
CA GLY A 827 5.04 -23.52 39.85
C GLY A 827 5.83 -22.37 40.49
N HIS A 828 6.57 -21.59 39.69
CA HIS A 828 7.43 -20.51 40.20
C HIS A 828 6.71 -19.18 40.42
N LYS A 829 5.46 -19.05 39.94
CA LYS A 829 4.64 -17.84 40.10
C LYS A 829 4.36 -17.50 41.58
N ARG A 830 4.31 -18.51 42.47
CA ARG A 830 4.07 -18.31 43.91
C ARG A 830 5.31 -17.92 44.72
N GLN A 831 6.49 -18.45 44.38
CA GLN A 831 7.72 -18.11 45.10
C GLN A 831 8.24 -16.71 44.74
N TYR A 832 8.08 -16.28 43.48
CA TYR A 832 8.50 -14.95 43.04
C TYR A 832 7.56 -13.84 43.55
N MET A 833 6.24 -14.06 43.54
CA MET A 833 5.26 -13.15 44.16
C MET A 833 5.47 -13.02 45.68
N SER A 834 5.94 -14.07 46.36
CA SER A 834 6.28 -14.00 47.79
C SER A 834 7.49 -13.12 48.09
N TRP A 835 8.39 -12.93 47.13
CA TRP A 835 9.56 -12.05 47.24
C TRP A 835 9.26 -10.59 46.86
N VAL A 836 8.17 -10.36 46.11
CA VAL A 836 7.69 -9.02 45.72
C VAL A 836 6.81 -8.38 46.79
N TYR A 837 6.15 -9.21 47.62
CA TYR A 837 5.27 -8.76 48.69
C TYR A 837 5.95 -8.62 50.06
N GLN A 838 7.22 -9.03 50.19
CA GLN A 838 8.09 -8.73 51.33
C GLN A 838 9.02 -7.59 50.95
#